data_AF-A0A803L487-F1
#
_entry.id   AF-A0A803L487-F1
#
_cell.length_a   1.000
_cell.length_b   1.000
_cell.length_c   1.000
_cell.angle_alpha   90.00
_cell.angle_beta   90.00
_cell.angle_gamma   90.00
#
_symmetry.space_group_name_H-M   'P 1'
#
loop_
_entity.id
_entity.type
_entity.pdbx_description
1 polymer ?
#
loop_
_entity_poly.entity_id
_entity_poly.type
_entity_poly.pdbx_seq_one_letter_code
_entity_poly.pdbx_strand_id
1 'polypeptide(L)'
;MLSIIQKAFGTMFYNMFQLIIIALFMLVHQLLMAASSLPPMTADPPIAKPGCQDICGNVSIPYPFGIGEDCYHSLPYAVTCNTSLLSPKPFLSKFNYEVVEISLENMYTHTLIVNTPLQRTCSVQDVNITSIDLRGTPYWFFGDSNAFIVGGCGSSTLLLDRSNKALGGCTTACDKGHIITNNCTGRGCCSIDVPSSLDFYRLNVFNFGKGEYNCTNIMLINKTAIVNKVVDPSLSEFAVIPTVLQWASGNIAVPSDDRNRYCYPAEGPLENFNCYCKYGYYGNPYLPYGCQVPRECKGCKRGCSKDGNLYHCIGIDRDPNTQRIIWFIIGSSIIGLMLCTGNMSCIYLCIKRRKHMKLKEKFFHQNGGFLLKQRLTLNQGNNDSTKIFTTQELREATNNYSKNNILGRGGFGTVYKGNLPNNQVVAIKKSVVSDQSQVEQFINEVVILTQINHRNVVKLLGCCLETEVPLLVYEYVSNGTLFDHIHNDGPRWLSWEHCLRISTEAANAIAYLHSAASMPIIHRDIKSSNILLDDNFTAKIADFGVSRLVPIDQDQVTTLVQGTFGYLDPEYFLTSHLSEKSDVYSFGVVLVELLTKRKPISWETGLEDRNLAMQFISSIKSNQLFDILEPQLMKEASQEELITIGNLVDQCLSVKGEDRPSMKDIAKELEGLMKKSKHPGSNQCNNGNNGLLSVHKHSCVQPSQDQNTSRQINFEKELIMEMSSPR
;
A
#
# COMPACT_ATOMS: atom_id res chain seq x y z
N MET A 1 -10.78 -47.49 -14.73
CA MET A 1 -10.49 -47.55 -13.28
C MET A 1 -10.79 -46.21 -12.57
N LEU A 2 -10.27 -45.06 -13.03
CA LEU A 2 -10.56 -43.74 -12.43
C LEU A 2 -12.06 -43.33 -12.42
N SER A 3 -12.82 -43.63 -13.48
CA SER A 3 -14.26 -43.32 -13.57
C SER A 3 -15.12 -44.12 -12.58
N ILE A 4 -14.71 -45.36 -12.30
CA ILE A 4 -15.38 -46.24 -11.33
C ILE A 4 -15.09 -45.75 -9.91
N ILE A 5 -13.85 -45.28 -9.66
CA ILE A 5 -13.45 -44.67 -8.38
C ILE A 5 -14.23 -43.36 -8.15
N GLN A 6 -14.38 -42.51 -9.17
CA GLN A 6 -15.18 -41.28 -9.06
C GLN A 6 -16.67 -41.54 -8.78
N LYS A 7 -17.27 -42.54 -9.44
CA LYS A 7 -18.66 -42.94 -9.16
C LYS A 7 -18.81 -43.51 -7.76
N ALA A 8 -17.90 -44.39 -7.33
CA ALA A 8 -17.90 -44.99 -6.00
C ALA A 8 -17.73 -43.96 -4.88
N PHE A 9 -16.85 -42.96 -5.07
CA PHE A 9 -16.70 -41.85 -4.13
C PHE A 9 -17.93 -40.93 -4.11
N GLY A 10 -18.59 -40.74 -5.26
CA GLY A 10 -19.83 -39.97 -5.35
C GLY A 10 -21.02 -40.65 -4.65
N THR A 11 -21.21 -41.96 -4.84
CA THR A 11 -22.25 -42.72 -4.13
C THR A 11 -21.93 -42.88 -2.66
N MET A 12 -20.66 -43.04 -2.27
CA MET A 12 -20.27 -42.98 -0.85
C MET A 12 -20.61 -41.64 -0.23
N PHE A 13 -20.29 -40.51 -0.90
CA PHE A 13 -20.62 -39.18 -0.38
C PHE A 13 -22.13 -38.97 -0.28
N TYR A 14 -22.89 -39.43 -1.27
CA TYR A 14 -24.34 -39.31 -1.26
C TYR A 14 -24.97 -40.12 -0.12
N ASN A 15 -24.53 -41.37 0.08
CA ASN A 15 -25.04 -42.22 1.15
C ASN A 15 -24.60 -41.72 2.53
N MET A 16 -23.38 -41.20 2.66
CA MET A 16 -22.90 -40.61 3.92
C MET A 16 -23.65 -39.31 4.24
N PHE A 17 -23.96 -38.50 3.23
CA PHE A 17 -24.77 -37.29 3.38
C PHE A 17 -26.22 -37.60 3.75
N GLN A 18 -26.81 -38.64 3.16
CA GLN A 18 -28.15 -39.13 3.54
C GLN A 18 -28.17 -39.66 4.98
N LEU A 19 -27.14 -40.40 5.40
CA LEU A 19 -27.02 -40.87 6.78
C LEU A 19 -26.85 -39.72 7.78
N ILE A 20 -26.10 -38.68 7.41
CA ILE A 20 -25.96 -37.45 8.22
C ILE A 20 -27.29 -36.70 8.29
N ILE A 21 -28.04 -36.60 7.18
CA ILE A 21 -29.37 -35.98 7.17
C ILE A 21 -30.33 -36.77 8.04
N ILE A 22 -30.36 -38.10 7.95
CA ILE A 22 -31.23 -38.96 8.78
C ILE A 22 -30.82 -38.85 10.25
N ALA A 23 -29.52 -38.83 10.57
CA ALA A 23 -29.04 -38.64 11.93
C ALA A 23 -29.40 -37.24 12.47
N LEU A 24 -29.30 -36.19 11.65
CA LEU A 24 -29.75 -34.85 11.97
C LEU A 24 -31.27 -34.78 12.12
N PHE A 25 -32.04 -35.49 11.30
CA PHE A 25 -33.50 -35.55 11.40
C PHE A 25 -33.93 -36.31 12.66
N MET A 26 -33.24 -37.38 13.02
CA MET A 26 -33.46 -38.13 14.26
C MET A 26 -33.05 -37.31 15.48
N LEU A 27 -31.95 -36.54 15.40
CA LEU A 27 -31.51 -35.62 16.44
C LEU A 27 -32.50 -34.45 16.59
N VAL A 28 -32.98 -33.87 15.48
CA VAL A 28 -33.99 -32.81 15.45
C VAL A 28 -35.33 -33.35 15.94
N HIS A 29 -35.70 -34.58 15.62
CA HIS A 29 -36.90 -35.23 16.13
C HIS A 29 -36.77 -35.52 17.64
N GLN A 30 -35.61 -35.98 18.12
CA GLN A 30 -35.35 -36.12 19.56
C GLN A 30 -35.34 -34.77 20.29
N LEU A 31 -34.83 -33.71 19.65
CA LEU A 31 -34.87 -32.34 20.17
C LEU A 31 -36.30 -31.75 20.14
N LEU A 32 -37.11 -32.07 19.13
CA LEU A 32 -38.54 -31.69 19.02
C LEU A 32 -39.40 -32.43 20.05
N MET A 33 -39.12 -33.71 20.30
CA MET A 33 -39.79 -34.51 21.33
C MET A 33 -39.30 -34.15 22.74
N ALA A 34 -38.12 -33.54 22.88
CA ALA A 34 -37.69 -32.86 24.11
C ALA A 34 -38.25 -31.42 24.22
N ALA A 35 -38.60 -30.80 23.10
CA ALA A 35 -39.21 -29.46 23.05
C ALA A 35 -40.73 -29.46 23.24
N SER A 36 -41.41 -30.61 23.25
CA SER A 36 -42.83 -30.70 23.63
C SER A 36 -43.08 -30.59 25.14
N SER A 37 -42.02 -30.41 25.94
CA SER A 37 -42.10 -29.86 27.28
C SER A 37 -41.34 -28.53 27.36
N LEU A 38 -41.82 -27.51 26.65
CA LEU A 38 -41.43 -26.13 26.95
C LEU A 38 -41.96 -25.79 28.36
N PRO A 39 -41.09 -25.50 29.35
CA PRO A 39 -41.55 -24.79 30.54
C PRO A 39 -42.10 -23.41 30.10
N PRO A 40 -43.06 -22.85 30.84
CA PRO A 40 -43.65 -21.56 30.51
C PRO A 40 -42.57 -20.50 30.37
N MET A 41 -42.79 -19.55 29.44
CA MET A 41 -41.91 -18.40 29.21
C MET A 41 -41.48 -17.78 30.54
N THR A 42 -40.16 -17.66 30.72
CA THR A 42 -39.53 -17.05 31.87
C THR A 42 -39.93 -15.57 31.92
N ALA A 43 -40.57 -15.13 32.99
CA ALA A 43 -40.88 -13.71 33.17
C ALA A 43 -39.68 -13.04 33.83
N ASP A 44 -38.91 -12.28 33.05
CA ASP A 44 -37.86 -11.40 33.57
C ASP A 44 -38.46 -10.45 34.63
N PRO A 45 -37.73 -10.14 35.72
CA PRO A 45 -38.19 -9.16 36.70
C PRO A 45 -38.49 -7.79 36.04
N PRO A 46 -39.45 -7.02 36.59
CA PRO A 46 -39.91 -5.79 35.95
C PRO A 46 -38.79 -4.75 35.85
N ILE A 47 -38.65 -4.16 34.67
CA ILE A 47 -37.65 -3.13 34.39
C ILE A 47 -38.24 -1.72 34.22
N ALA A 48 -39.53 -1.60 33.97
CA ALA A 48 -40.26 -0.33 33.91
C ALA A 48 -41.20 -0.19 35.12
N LYS A 49 -41.73 1.02 35.36
CA LYS A 49 -42.76 1.23 36.38
C LYS A 49 -43.98 0.33 36.12
N PRO A 50 -44.68 -0.14 37.16
CA PRO A 50 -45.90 -0.93 36.99
C PRO A 50 -46.92 -0.22 36.08
N GLY A 51 -47.43 -0.92 35.07
CA GLY A 51 -48.37 -0.37 34.10
C GLY A 51 -47.75 0.40 32.93
N CYS A 52 -46.43 0.56 32.91
CA CYS A 52 -45.70 1.24 31.84
C CYS A 52 -45.10 0.25 30.84
N GLN A 53 -45.01 0.68 29.58
CA GLN A 53 -44.38 -0.08 28.51
C GLN A 53 -42.86 -0.12 28.70
N ASP A 54 -42.28 -1.31 28.64
CA ASP A 54 -40.87 -1.61 28.91
C ASP A 54 -40.05 -1.89 27.64
N ILE A 55 -40.68 -1.93 26.46
CA ILE A 55 -40.03 -2.18 25.17
C ILE A 55 -40.67 -1.30 24.09
N CYS A 56 -39.85 -0.67 23.24
CA CYS A 56 -40.29 -0.02 22.00
C CYS A 56 -39.45 -0.53 20.82
N GLY A 57 -40.08 -1.23 19.87
CA GLY A 57 -39.36 -1.93 18.81
C GLY A 57 -38.48 -3.04 19.38
N ASN A 58 -37.17 -2.94 19.18
CA ASN A 58 -36.17 -3.86 19.73
C ASN A 58 -35.40 -3.29 20.93
N VAL A 59 -35.83 -2.14 21.46
CA VAL A 59 -35.11 -1.42 22.52
C VAL A 59 -35.87 -1.54 23.83
N SER A 60 -35.15 -1.97 24.87
CA SER A 60 -35.66 -2.00 26.24
C SER A 60 -35.66 -0.60 26.85
N ILE A 61 -36.74 -0.24 27.53
CA ILE A 61 -36.99 1.07 28.15
C ILE A 61 -37.08 0.90 29.67
N PRO A 62 -35.94 0.78 30.36
CA PRO A 62 -35.92 0.66 31.81
C PRO A 62 -36.16 2.01 32.50
N TYR A 63 -36.83 1.99 33.65
CA TYR A 63 -36.90 3.16 34.54
C TYR A 63 -35.47 3.63 34.92
N PRO A 64 -35.13 4.94 34.93
CA PRO A 64 -35.99 6.11 34.94
C PRO A 64 -36.62 6.53 33.61
N PHE A 65 -36.26 5.87 32.50
CA PHE A 65 -36.88 6.10 31.20
C PHE A 65 -38.29 5.50 31.15
N GLY A 66 -39.16 6.12 30.37
CA GLY A 66 -40.55 5.65 30.27
C GLY A 66 -41.31 6.30 29.12
N ILE A 67 -42.30 5.56 28.62
CA ILE A 67 -43.21 5.97 27.54
C ILE A 67 -44.58 6.28 28.14
N GLY A 68 -45.12 7.45 27.83
CA GLY A 68 -46.41 7.91 28.35
C GLY A 68 -46.30 8.73 29.65
N GLU A 69 -47.41 9.32 30.05
CA GLU A 69 -47.50 10.11 31.28
C GLU A 69 -47.24 9.24 32.51
N ASP A 70 -46.59 9.81 33.54
CA ASP A 70 -46.19 9.15 34.80
C ASP A 70 -45.22 7.96 34.71
N CYS A 71 -44.79 7.55 33.51
CA CYS A 71 -43.93 6.39 33.32
C CYS A 71 -42.42 6.66 33.46
N TYR A 72 -41.99 7.90 33.36
CA TYR A 72 -40.60 8.32 33.51
C TYR A 72 -40.38 9.08 34.84
N HIS A 73 -39.13 9.31 35.23
CA HIS A 73 -38.82 10.07 36.46
C HIS A 73 -38.96 11.59 36.28
N SER A 74 -38.40 12.13 35.20
CA SER A 74 -38.42 13.56 34.89
C SER A 74 -38.35 13.75 33.37
N LEU A 75 -38.75 14.92 32.86
CA LEU A 75 -38.85 15.20 31.41
C LEU A 75 -37.64 14.75 30.56
N PRO A 76 -36.36 14.87 31.00
CA PRO A 76 -35.22 14.36 30.21
C PRO A 76 -35.23 12.84 29.97
N TYR A 77 -35.93 12.06 30.80
CA TYR A 77 -36.06 10.60 30.68
C TYR A 77 -37.30 10.17 29.89
N ALA A 78 -38.15 11.11 29.48
CA ALA A 78 -39.32 10.79 28.67
C ALA A 78 -38.89 10.24 27.31
N VAL A 79 -39.51 9.12 26.92
CA VAL A 79 -39.29 8.45 25.63
C VAL A 79 -40.60 8.47 24.85
N THR A 80 -40.54 8.93 23.61
CA THR A 80 -41.65 8.84 22.66
C THR A 80 -41.42 7.62 21.76
N CYS A 81 -42.35 6.67 21.77
CA CYS A 81 -42.32 5.53 20.85
C CYS A 81 -43.10 5.87 19.57
N ASN A 82 -42.39 6.06 18.46
CA ASN A 82 -43.03 6.33 17.16
C ASN A 82 -43.46 5.01 16.51
N THR A 83 -44.76 4.76 16.45
CA THR A 83 -45.36 3.54 15.89
C THR A 83 -45.77 3.67 14.42
N SER A 84 -45.55 4.81 13.78
CA SER A 84 -45.94 5.05 12.38
C SER A 84 -45.05 4.35 11.35
N LEU A 85 -43.97 3.69 11.80
CA LEU A 85 -43.02 2.94 10.97
C LEU A 85 -43.30 1.43 11.07
N LEU A 86 -42.92 0.66 10.03
CA LEU A 86 -43.00 -0.81 10.01
C LEU A 86 -42.34 -1.49 11.22
N SER A 87 -41.37 -0.83 11.85
CA SER A 87 -40.81 -1.19 13.16
C SER A 87 -40.82 0.05 14.06
N PRO A 88 -41.49 0.01 15.23
CA PRO A 88 -41.54 1.16 16.14
C PRO A 88 -40.13 1.59 16.58
N LYS A 89 -39.91 2.90 16.66
CA LYS A 89 -38.62 3.48 17.05
C LYS A 89 -38.76 4.41 18.26
N PRO A 90 -37.92 4.25 19.30
CA PRO A 90 -37.92 5.14 20.46
C PRO A 90 -37.11 6.42 20.20
N PHE A 91 -37.59 7.55 20.70
CA PHE A 91 -36.92 8.85 20.65
C PHE A 91 -36.92 9.49 22.04
N LEU A 92 -35.80 10.11 22.44
CA LEU A 92 -35.76 10.95 23.64
C LEU A 92 -36.64 12.18 23.41
N SER A 93 -37.72 12.33 24.16
CA SER A 93 -38.74 13.37 23.90
C SER A 93 -38.16 14.79 23.98
N LYS A 94 -37.17 15.02 24.87
CA LYS A 94 -36.55 16.35 25.03
C LYS A 94 -35.64 16.76 23.87
N PHE A 95 -34.96 15.80 23.23
CA PHE A 95 -33.92 16.09 22.23
C PHE A 95 -34.27 15.61 20.82
N ASN A 96 -35.34 14.80 20.69
CA ASN A 96 -35.75 14.14 19.47
C ASN A 96 -34.65 13.28 18.83
N TYR A 97 -33.82 12.63 19.66
CA TYR A 97 -32.80 11.68 19.20
C TYR A 97 -33.33 10.26 19.29
N GLU A 98 -33.16 9.49 18.22
CA GLU A 98 -33.49 8.07 18.20
C GLU A 98 -32.59 7.33 19.19
N VAL A 99 -33.21 6.55 20.08
CA VAL A 99 -32.51 5.73 21.06
C VAL A 99 -32.22 4.38 20.42
N VAL A 100 -30.95 3.98 20.47
CA VAL A 100 -30.49 2.68 19.97
C VAL A 100 -30.46 1.66 21.10
N GLU A 101 -29.93 2.06 22.26
CA GLU A 101 -29.76 1.17 23.41
C GLU A 101 -29.72 1.98 24.72
N ILE A 102 -30.31 1.43 25.77
CA ILE A 102 -30.23 1.94 27.14
C ILE A 102 -29.59 0.85 27.99
N SER A 103 -28.39 1.11 28.53
CA SER A 103 -27.67 0.14 29.36
C SER A 103 -27.89 0.41 30.86
N LEU A 104 -28.36 -0.63 31.56
CA LEU A 104 -28.63 -0.66 33.00
C LEU A 104 -27.90 -1.81 33.72
N GLU A 105 -27.32 -2.76 32.98
CA GLU A 105 -26.79 -4.02 33.55
C GLU A 105 -25.32 -3.94 33.98
N ASN A 106 -24.58 -2.91 33.54
CA ASN A 106 -23.15 -2.82 33.77
C ASN A 106 -22.82 -2.18 35.13
N MET A 107 -21.95 -2.82 35.91
CA MET A 107 -21.70 -2.48 37.31
C MET A 107 -21.02 -1.11 37.51
N TYR A 108 -20.39 -0.56 36.45
CA TYR A 108 -19.50 0.60 36.53
C TYR A 108 -19.99 1.83 35.76
N THR A 109 -20.74 1.66 34.66
CA THR A 109 -21.15 2.77 33.80
C THR A 109 -22.53 2.54 33.18
N HIS A 110 -23.42 3.51 33.37
CA HIS A 110 -24.71 3.56 32.69
C HIS A 110 -24.58 4.37 31.40
N THR A 111 -24.89 3.74 30.27
CA THR A 111 -24.76 4.36 28.95
C THR A 111 -26.10 4.40 28.22
N LEU A 112 -26.23 5.38 27.34
CA LEU A 112 -27.37 5.60 26.47
C LEU A 112 -26.83 5.87 25.06
N ILE A 113 -27.12 4.98 24.12
CA ILE A 113 -26.67 5.13 22.73
C ILE A 113 -27.78 5.81 21.93
N VAL A 114 -27.45 6.93 21.29
CA VAL A 114 -28.37 7.71 20.46
C VAL A 114 -27.82 7.93 19.07
N ASN A 115 -28.71 8.05 18.08
CA ASN A 115 -28.33 8.43 16.73
C ASN A 115 -28.26 9.95 16.60
N THR A 116 -27.06 10.47 16.36
CA THR A 116 -26.80 11.89 16.08
C THR A 116 -26.62 12.13 14.58
N PRO A 117 -27.00 13.30 14.05
CA PRO A 117 -26.83 13.62 12.63
C PRO A 117 -25.35 13.77 12.24
N LEU A 118 -25.00 13.28 11.06
CA LEU A 118 -23.72 13.60 10.42
C LEU A 118 -23.66 15.10 10.09
N GLN A 119 -22.56 15.77 10.43
CA GLN A 119 -22.34 17.17 10.07
C GLN A 119 -21.47 17.24 8.83
N ARG A 120 -22.01 17.81 7.74
CA ARG A 120 -21.29 17.96 6.46
C ARG A 120 -21.26 19.43 6.07
N THR A 121 -20.07 19.97 5.88
CA THR A 121 -19.85 21.33 5.38
C THR A 121 -19.08 21.28 4.07
N CYS A 122 -19.63 21.87 3.01
CA CYS A 122 -19.00 21.97 1.69
C CYS A 122 -18.66 23.43 1.34
N SER A 123 -18.61 24.31 2.34
CA SER A 123 -18.35 25.74 2.16
C SER A 123 -16.86 26.05 2.31
N VAL A 124 -16.41 27.08 1.57
CA VAL A 124 -15.09 27.70 1.76
C VAL A 124 -15.04 28.63 2.99
N GLN A 125 -16.19 28.92 3.61
CA GLN A 125 -16.27 29.72 4.82
C GLN A 125 -16.02 28.86 6.06
N ASP A 126 -15.49 29.51 7.10
CA ASP A 126 -15.38 28.90 8.42
C ASP A 126 -16.76 28.63 9.00
N VAL A 127 -16.93 27.46 9.60
CA VAL A 127 -18.22 27.02 10.16
C VAL A 127 -18.06 26.71 11.63
N ASN A 128 -18.99 27.24 12.43
CA ASN A 128 -19.11 26.92 13.84
C ASN A 128 -20.28 25.97 14.03
N ILE A 129 -19.99 24.78 14.55
CA ILE A 129 -20.97 23.74 14.84
C ILE A 129 -21.09 23.61 16.35
N THR A 130 -22.31 23.66 16.88
CA THR A 130 -22.59 23.51 18.30
C THR A 130 -23.32 22.19 18.55
N SER A 131 -22.99 21.51 19.64
CA SER A 131 -23.78 20.37 20.11
C SER A 131 -25.12 20.82 20.68
N ILE A 132 -26.00 19.84 20.93
CA ILE A 132 -27.11 20.05 21.87
C ILE A 132 -26.56 20.40 23.27
N ASP A 133 -27.34 21.18 24.02
CA ASP A 133 -27.01 21.55 25.39
C ASP A 133 -27.58 20.52 26.37
N LEU A 134 -26.71 19.73 27.00
CA LEU A 134 -27.09 18.71 27.98
C LEU A 134 -27.14 19.24 29.41
N ARG A 135 -26.90 20.55 29.64
CA ARG A 135 -26.97 21.12 30.99
C ARG A 135 -28.32 20.92 31.66
N GLY A 136 -28.27 20.67 32.96
CA GLY A 136 -29.46 20.43 33.77
C GLY A 136 -30.22 19.17 33.34
N THR A 137 -29.58 18.28 32.57
CA THR A 137 -30.08 16.96 32.22
C THR A 137 -29.16 15.91 32.83
N PRO A 138 -29.61 14.65 32.94
CA PRO A 138 -28.80 13.59 33.53
C PRO A 138 -27.70 13.07 32.60
N TYR A 139 -27.46 13.71 31.44
CA TYR A 139 -26.64 13.19 30.35
C TYR A 139 -25.34 13.99 30.14
N TRP A 140 -24.27 13.33 29.74
CA TRP A 140 -23.07 13.95 29.17
C TRP A 140 -22.43 13.03 28.11
N PHE A 141 -21.59 13.61 27.24
CA PHE A 141 -20.87 12.84 26.22
C PHE A 141 -19.79 11.97 26.88
N PHE A 142 -19.79 10.66 26.61
CA PHE A 142 -18.84 9.75 27.24
C PHE A 142 -17.50 9.74 26.48
N GLY A 143 -16.51 10.46 26.99
CA GLY A 143 -15.21 10.66 26.32
C GLY A 143 -14.41 9.39 26.04
N ASP A 144 -14.48 8.39 26.92
CA ASP A 144 -13.75 7.13 26.76
C ASP A 144 -14.34 6.24 25.65
N SER A 145 -15.62 6.44 25.34
CA SER A 145 -16.32 5.67 24.30
C SER A 145 -16.49 6.45 23.00
N ASN A 146 -16.34 7.77 22.97
CA ASN A 146 -16.49 8.56 21.74
C ASN A 146 -15.18 9.21 21.29
N ALA A 147 -15.04 9.39 19.98
CA ALA A 147 -14.03 10.26 19.38
C ALA A 147 -14.69 11.12 18.29
N PHE A 148 -14.17 12.33 18.07
CA PHE A 148 -14.49 13.05 16.85
C PHE A 148 -13.65 12.52 15.71
N ILE A 149 -14.28 12.32 14.56
CA ILE A 149 -13.62 12.04 13.29
C ILE A 149 -13.97 13.16 12.32
N VAL A 150 -12.94 13.79 11.77
CA VAL A 150 -13.02 14.82 10.73
C VAL A 150 -12.45 14.21 9.46
N GLY A 151 -13.32 13.95 8.48
CA GLY A 151 -12.94 13.45 7.15
C GLY A 151 -13.12 14.55 6.11
N GLY A 152 -12.21 14.64 5.15
CA GLY A 152 -12.24 15.69 4.13
C GLY A 152 -10.85 16.17 3.78
N CYS A 153 -10.78 17.24 2.99
CA CYS A 153 -9.52 17.76 2.50
C CYS A 153 -9.41 19.27 2.68
N GLY A 154 -8.37 19.71 3.39
CA GLY A 154 -8.04 21.13 3.52
C GLY A 154 -8.88 21.84 4.58
N SER A 155 -9.07 21.21 5.74
CA SER A 155 -9.76 21.80 6.88
C SER A 155 -9.03 21.54 8.20
N SER A 156 -9.13 22.49 9.12
CA SER A 156 -8.64 22.37 10.50
C SER A 156 -9.81 22.56 11.45
N THR A 157 -9.99 21.64 12.40
CA THR A 157 -11.11 21.68 13.35
C THR A 157 -10.58 21.85 14.77
N LEU A 158 -11.17 22.80 15.49
CA LEU A 158 -10.88 23.07 16.90
C LEU A 158 -12.08 22.74 17.77
N LEU A 159 -11.89 21.84 18.75
CA LEU A 159 -12.87 21.49 19.77
C LEU A 159 -12.76 22.45 20.96
N LEU A 160 -13.88 23.09 21.26
CA LEU A 160 -14.02 24.07 22.34
C LEU A 160 -15.09 23.62 23.32
N ASP A 161 -14.87 23.90 24.61
CA ASP A 161 -15.93 23.81 25.61
C ASP A 161 -16.85 25.04 25.58
N ARG A 162 -17.80 25.10 26.52
CA ARG A 162 -18.72 26.22 26.68
C ARG A 162 -18.03 27.56 26.97
N SER A 163 -16.90 27.52 27.67
CA SER A 163 -16.10 28.67 28.06
C SER A 163 -15.16 29.14 26.95
N ASN A 164 -15.27 28.57 25.75
CA ASN A 164 -14.35 28.75 24.62
C ASN A 164 -12.91 28.28 24.91
N LYS A 165 -12.72 27.41 25.90
CA LYS A 165 -11.42 26.79 26.15
C LYS A 165 -11.19 25.69 25.12
N ALA A 166 -10.03 25.71 24.48
CA ALA A 166 -9.63 24.66 23.56
C ALA A 166 -9.38 23.35 24.32
N LEU A 167 -10.09 22.30 23.91
CA LEU A 167 -9.99 20.95 24.46
C LEU A 167 -9.16 20.04 23.55
N GLY A 168 -9.10 20.33 22.26
CA GLY A 168 -8.32 19.58 21.27
C GLY A 168 -8.52 20.12 19.86
N GLY A 169 -7.74 19.64 18.90
CA GLY A 169 -7.88 20.04 17.50
C GLY A 169 -7.14 19.10 16.56
N CYS A 170 -7.54 19.08 15.30
CA CYS A 170 -6.86 18.31 14.27
C CYS A 170 -7.01 18.93 12.87
N THR A 171 -6.11 18.59 11.96
CA THR A 171 -6.06 19.15 10.60
C THR A 171 -6.01 18.04 9.56
N THR A 172 -6.68 18.24 8.43
CA THR A 172 -6.71 17.32 7.28
C THR A 172 -5.95 17.90 6.08
N ALA A 173 -5.00 17.14 5.53
CA ALA A 173 -4.19 17.49 4.37
C ALA A 173 -4.23 16.39 3.28
N CYS A 174 -4.06 16.78 2.00
CA CYS A 174 -4.03 15.86 0.86
C CYS A 174 -3.05 16.31 -0.23
N ASP A 175 -2.54 15.35 -1.00
CA ASP A 175 -1.68 15.56 -2.19
C ASP A 175 -2.50 15.40 -3.49
N LYS A 176 -1.93 15.77 -4.66
CA LYS A 176 -2.56 15.69 -6.00
C LYS A 176 -3.04 14.28 -6.43
N GLY A 177 -2.78 13.24 -5.64
CA GLY A 177 -3.50 11.98 -5.69
C GLY A 177 -4.22 11.78 -4.35
N HIS A 178 -5.54 11.69 -4.36
CA HIS A 178 -6.38 11.47 -3.18
C HIS A 178 -6.04 10.14 -2.48
N ILE A 179 -4.94 10.12 -1.72
CA ILE A 179 -4.58 9.00 -0.86
C ILE A 179 -5.09 9.32 0.52
N ILE A 180 -6.21 8.70 0.85
CA ILE A 180 -6.78 8.82 2.17
C ILE A 180 -6.34 7.58 2.96
N THR A 181 -5.79 7.81 4.15
CA THR A 181 -5.18 6.75 4.96
C THR A 181 -6.14 6.25 6.02
N ASN A 182 -6.17 4.93 6.23
CA ASN A 182 -7.10 4.24 7.13
C ASN A 182 -6.92 4.51 8.64
N ASN A 183 -5.91 5.30 9.03
CA ASN A 183 -5.54 5.52 10.44
C ASN A 183 -5.92 6.93 10.97
N CYS A 184 -6.58 7.77 10.17
CA CYS A 184 -6.99 9.14 10.51
C CYS A 184 -5.97 9.96 11.33
N THR A 185 -4.74 10.02 10.82
CA THR A 185 -3.61 10.74 11.42
C THR A 185 -3.35 12.11 10.78
N GLY A 186 -4.30 12.66 10.02
CA GLY A 186 -4.19 13.97 9.36
C GLY A 186 -4.12 13.93 7.83
N ARG A 187 -4.00 12.75 7.20
CA ARG A 187 -4.05 12.61 5.73
C ARG A 187 -5.43 12.13 5.27
N GLY A 188 -6.24 13.04 4.76
CA GLY A 188 -7.63 12.81 4.34
C GLY A 188 -8.66 12.59 5.48
N CYS A 189 -8.22 12.23 6.69
CA CYS A 189 -9.03 12.29 7.90
C CYS A 189 -8.16 12.49 9.15
N CYS A 190 -8.75 13.03 10.22
CA CYS A 190 -8.12 13.20 11.53
C CYS A 190 -9.09 12.90 12.68
N SER A 191 -8.55 12.54 13.85
CA SER A 191 -9.32 12.24 15.06
C SER A 191 -9.02 13.22 16.20
N ILE A 192 -10.03 13.53 17.02
CA ILE A 192 -9.90 14.32 18.26
C ILE A 192 -10.53 13.52 19.40
N ASP A 193 -9.78 13.30 20.47
CA ASP A 193 -10.32 12.69 21.69
C ASP A 193 -11.29 13.62 22.42
N VAL A 194 -12.35 13.05 22.98
CA VAL A 194 -13.38 13.77 23.72
C VAL A 194 -13.08 13.68 25.22
N PRO A 195 -13.11 14.80 25.96
CA PRO A 195 -13.00 14.78 27.43
C PRO A 195 -14.12 13.96 28.08
N SER A 196 -13.83 13.37 29.25
CA SER A 196 -14.72 12.43 29.94
C SER A 196 -16.06 13.01 30.44
N SER A 197 -16.18 14.33 30.60
CA SER A 197 -17.37 14.97 31.21
C SER A 197 -17.83 16.21 30.45
N LEU A 198 -18.10 16.06 29.16
CA LEU A 198 -18.53 17.17 28.30
C LEU A 198 -20.06 17.24 28.21
N ASP A 199 -20.66 18.35 28.65
CA ASP A 199 -22.12 18.59 28.56
C ASP A 199 -22.54 19.37 27.31
N PHE A 200 -21.55 19.96 26.63
CA PHE A 200 -21.72 20.80 25.46
C PHE A 200 -20.36 21.04 24.79
N TYR A 201 -20.35 21.08 23.47
CA TYR A 201 -19.16 21.39 22.69
C TYR A 201 -19.44 22.33 21.54
N ARG A 202 -18.39 23.04 21.12
CA ARG A 202 -18.34 23.77 19.85
C ARG A 202 -17.17 23.28 19.02
N LEU A 203 -17.40 23.16 17.73
CA LEU A 203 -16.38 22.86 16.74
C LEU A 203 -16.24 24.07 15.83
N ASN A 204 -15.06 24.67 15.82
CA ASN A 204 -14.73 25.70 14.84
C ASN A 204 -13.95 25.03 13.71
N VAL A 205 -14.52 25.05 12.50
CA VAL A 205 -13.94 24.43 11.31
C VAL A 205 -13.39 25.53 10.42
N PHE A 206 -12.08 25.54 10.25
CA PHE A 206 -11.35 26.47 9.39
C PHE A 206 -11.06 25.80 8.05
N ASN A 207 -11.62 26.32 6.98
CA ASN A 207 -11.48 25.74 5.64
C ASN A 207 -10.44 26.52 4.81
N PHE A 208 -9.43 25.83 4.28
CA PHE A 208 -8.35 26.44 3.48
C PHE A 208 -8.12 25.73 2.14
N GLY A 209 -8.90 24.70 1.81
CA GLY A 209 -8.91 24.06 0.49
C GLY A 209 -9.51 24.95 -0.61
N LYS A 210 -8.92 24.95 -1.81
CA LYS A 210 -9.49 25.61 -3.01
C LYS A 210 -10.40 24.62 -3.76
N GLY A 211 -11.73 24.84 -3.73
CA GLY A 211 -12.66 24.23 -4.72
C GLY A 211 -13.98 23.68 -4.18
N GLU A 212 -15.01 23.75 -5.02
CA GLU A 212 -16.44 23.37 -4.84
C GLU A 212 -16.72 21.88 -4.52
N TYR A 213 -15.71 21.01 -4.49
CA TYR A 213 -15.91 19.54 -4.44
C TYR A 213 -15.35 18.84 -3.18
N ASN A 214 -14.81 19.57 -2.20
CA ASN A 214 -14.20 18.98 -0.99
C ASN A 214 -15.02 19.31 0.27
N CYS A 215 -16.01 18.46 0.58
CA CYS A 215 -16.77 18.60 1.82
C CYS A 215 -15.97 18.07 3.03
N THR A 216 -16.03 18.78 4.15
CA THR A 216 -15.59 18.31 5.45
C THR A 216 -16.78 17.63 6.16
N ASN A 217 -16.63 16.34 6.44
CA ASN A 217 -17.55 15.52 7.22
C ASN A 217 -17.03 15.42 8.65
N ILE A 218 -17.91 15.66 9.62
CA ILE A 218 -17.58 15.67 11.03
C ILE A 218 -18.58 14.80 11.77
N MET A 219 -18.07 13.91 12.61
CA MET A 219 -18.89 13.00 13.40
C MET A 219 -18.33 12.78 14.78
N LEU A 220 -19.21 12.66 15.75
CA LEU A 220 -18.93 12.06 17.05
C LEU A 220 -19.31 10.58 16.94
N ILE A 221 -18.34 9.67 17.07
CA ILE A 221 -18.57 8.24 16.84
C ILE A 221 -18.04 7.39 17.98
N ASN A 222 -18.73 6.29 18.26
CA ASN A 222 -18.27 5.26 19.18
C ASN A 222 -16.92 4.66 18.71
N LYS A 223 -15.88 4.72 19.56
CA LYS A 223 -14.53 4.20 19.28
C LYS A 223 -14.52 2.71 18.88
N THR A 224 -15.43 1.91 19.41
CA THR A 224 -15.56 0.48 19.05
C THR A 224 -16.08 0.26 17.63
N ALA A 225 -16.84 1.22 17.07
CA ALA A 225 -17.28 1.18 15.67
C ALA A 225 -16.14 1.50 14.69
N ILE A 226 -15.12 2.26 15.13
CA ILE A 226 -13.92 2.62 14.34
C ILE A 226 -13.05 1.38 14.09
N VAL A 227 -12.94 0.46 15.05
CA VAL A 227 -12.04 -0.72 14.98
C VAL A 227 -12.50 -1.76 13.94
N ASN A 228 -13.80 -1.77 13.58
CA ASN A 228 -14.40 -2.80 12.72
C ASN A 228 -14.75 -2.35 11.30
N LYS A 229 -14.70 -1.05 11.00
CA LYS A 229 -14.92 -0.52 9.65
C LYS A 229 -13.75 0.38 9.28
N VAL A 230 -12.97 -0.06 8.29
CA VAL A 230 -12.01 0.79 7.57
C VAL A 230 -12.77 2.05 7.16
N VAL A 231 -12.47 3.18 7.81
CA VAL A 231 -13.24 4.41 7.68
C VAL A 231 -13.11 4.88 6.23
N ASP A 232 -14.14 4.62 5.40
CA ASP A 232 -14.24 5.21 4.06
C ASP A 232 -14.31 6.73 4.27
N PRO A 233 -13.30 7.48 3.87
CA PRO A 233 -13.16 8.91 4.13
C PRO A 233 -14.13 9.81 3.38
N SER A 234 -14.81 9.29 2.34
CA SER A 234 -15.95 10.00 1.76
C SER A 234 -17.11 10.10 2.75
N LEU A 235 -17.18 9.14 3.70
CA LEU A 235 -18.12 9.01 4.81
C LEU A 235 -19.60 9.20 4.42
N SER A 236 -19.92 9.10 3.12
CA SER A 236 -21.22 9.46 2.56
C SER A 236 -22.32 8.41 2.77
N GLU A 237 -21.97 7.23 3.26
CA GLU A 237 -22.93 6.14 3.53
C GLU A 237 -23.70 6.30 4.85
N PHE A 238 -23.23 7.15 5.78
CA PHE A 238 -23.84 7.29 7.11
C PHE A 238 -24.76 8.53 7.18
N ALA A 239 -26.09 8.33 7.15
CA ALA A 239 -27.06 9.40 7.41
C ALA A 239 -27.17 9.76 8.90
N VAL A 240 -26.93 8.80 9.80
CA VAL A 240 -26.99 8.94 11.27
C VAL A 240 -25.89 8.11 11.92
N ILE A 241 -25.40 8.56 13.07
CA ILE A 241 -24.17 8.05 13.71
C ILE A 241 -24.45 7.72 15.17
N PRO A 242 -24.17 6.47 15.61
CA PRO A 242 -24.31 6.08 17.01
C PRO A 242 -23.30 6.82 17.90
N THR A 243 -23.84 7.64 18.81
CA THR A 243 -23.10 8.39 19.84
C THR A 243 -23.44 7.83 21.22
N VAL A 244 -22.42 7.66 22.06
CA VAL A 244 -22.59 7.13 23.41
C VAL A 244 -22.70 8.27 24.42
N LEU A 245 -23.85 8.43 25.05
CA LEU A 245 -24.02 9.30 26.21
C LEU A 245 -23.84 8.46 27.48
N GLN A 246 -23.25 9.06 28.51
CA GLN A 246 -23.34 8.53 29.86
C GLN A 246 -24.52 9.21 30.55
N TRP A 247 -25.20 8.48 31.43
CA TRP A 247 -26.30 9.04 32.20
C TRP A 247 -26.21 8.65 33.68
N ALA A 248 -26.76 9.48 34.54
CA ALA A 248 -26.86 9.20 35.97
C ALA A 248 -28.28 9.46 36.46
N SER A 249 -28.77 8.62 37.38
CA SER A 249 -30.15 8.62 37.83
C SER A 249 -30.67 9.97 38.33
N GLY A 250 -29.81 10.81 38.90
CA GLY A 250 -30.20 12.07 39.54
C GLY A 250 -30.84 11.84 40.91
N ASN A 251 -31.71 12.76 41.36
CA ASN A 251 -32.36 12.75 42.68
C ASN A 251 -33.50 11.72 42.82
N ILE A 252 -33.39 10.54 42.20
CA ILE A 252 -34.38 9.48 42.39
C ILE A 252 -34.32 9.06 43.85
N ALA A 253 -35.41 9.27 44.58
CA ALA A 253 -35.53 8.81 45.96
C ALA A 253 -35.61 7.28 45.95
N VAL A 254 -34.55 6.62 46.41
CA VAL A 254 -34.49 5.16 46.47
C VAL A 254 -34.63 4.70 47.92
N PRO A 255 -35.54 3.76 48.25
CA PRO A 255 -35.71 3.28 49.62
C PRO A 255 -34.41 2.74 50.23
N SER A 256 -34.02 3.19 51.41
CA SER A 256 -32.78 2.77 52.07
C SER A 256 -32.77 1.30 52.55
N ASP A 257 -33.93 0.65 52.63
CA ASP A 257 -34.10 -0.71 53.16
C ASP A 257 -34.03 -1.84 52.10
N ASP A 258 -33.78 -1.51 50.83
CA ASP A 258 -33.67 -2.53 49.78
C ASP A 258 -32.28 -3.19 49.76
N ARG A 259 -32.17 -4.37 50.37
CA ARG A 259 -30.91 -5.11 50.51
C ARG A 259 -30.41 -5.76 49.22
N ASN A 260 -31.23 -5.80 48.16
CA ASN A 260 -30.91 -6.54 46.93
C ASN A 260 -30.20 -5.70 45.87
N ARG A 261 -30.01 -4.41 46.12
CA ARG A 261 -29.23 -3.50 45.27
C ARG A 261 -27.98 -2.96 45.96
N TYR A 262 -27.08 -2.41 45.17
CA TYR A 262 -25.93 -1.66 45.64
C TYR A 262 -25.85 -0.34 44.90
N CYS A 263 -25.71 0.76 45.62
CA CYS A 263 -25.58 2.10 45.07
C CYS A 263 -24.26 2.72 45.51
N TYR A 264 -23.55 3.38 44.59
CA TYR A 264 -22.29 4.07 44.87
C TYR A 264 -22.28 5.44 44.18
N PRO A 265 -21.46 6.40 44.65
CA PRO A 265 -21.35 7.71 44.00
C PRO A 265 -20.95 7.56 42.53
N ALA A 266 -21.70 8.16 41.62
CA ALA A 266 -21.38 8.15 40.19
C ALA A 266 -20.17 9.04 39.91
N GLU A 267 -19.24 8.58 39.07
CA GLU A 267 -18.17 9.43 38.53
C GLU A 267 -18.77 10.39 37.50
N GLY A 268 -18.79 11.69 37.81
CA GLY A 268 -19.35 12.71 36.92
C GLY A 268 -19.46 14.11 37.56
N PRO A 269 -19.94 15.11 36.82
CA PRO A 269 -19.98 16.51 37.26
C PRO A 269 -21.09 16.83 38.29
N LEU A 270 -21.91 15.85 38.67
CA LEU A 270 -23.04 15.99 39.59
C LEU A 270 -22.89 14.99 40.75
N GLU A 271 -23.22 15.40 41.98
CA GLU A 271 -23.33 14.51 43.14
C GLU A 271 -24.51 13.54 42.95
N ASN A 272 -24.25 12.42 42.28
CA ASN A 272 -25.26 11.40 41.94
C ASN A 272 -24.82 10.03 42.44
N PHE A 273 -25.74 9.05 42.41
CA PHE A 273 -25.46 7.66 42.76
C PHE A 273 -25.89 6.74 41.62
N ASN A 274 -25.04 5.78 41.23
CA ASN A 274 -25.41 4.70 40.33
C ASN A 274 -25.79 3.47 41.15
N CYS A 275 -26.97 2.90 40.86
CA CYS A 275 -27.44 1.68 41.51
C CYS A 275 -27.44 0.51 40.52
N TYR A 276 -27.10 -0.68 41.00
CA TYR A 276 -27.21 -1.95 40.26
C TYR A 276 -27.78 -3.07 41.15
N CYS A 277 -28.35 -4.10 40.55
CA CYS A 277 -28.81 -5.28 41.29
C CYS A 277 -27.61 -6.15 41.69
N LYS A 278 -27.58 -6.59 42.95
CA LYS A 278 -26.52 -7.49 43.44
C LYS A 278 -26.51 -8.78 42.64
N TYR A 279 -25.33 -9.42 42.59
CA TYR A 279 -25.17 -10.70 41.94
C TYR A 279 -26.24 -11.72 42.37
N GLY A 280 -26.91 -12.35 41.39
CA GLY A 280 -28.01 -13.28 41.59
C GLY A 280 -29.41 -12.65 41.65
N TYR A 281 -29.52 -11.32 41.61
CA TYR A 281 -30.77 -10.57 41.48
C TYR A 281 -30.81 -9.85 40.13
N TYR A 282 -32.00 -9.78 39.54
CA TYR A 282 -32.23 -9.20 38.23
C TYR A 282 -33.44 -8.25 38.28
N GLY A 283 -33.54 -7.33 37.32
CA GLY A 283 -34.58 -6.30 37.26
C GLY A 283 -33.99 -4.89 37.33
N ASN A 284 -34.76 -3.94 37.85
CA ASN A 284 -34.35 -2.54 37.87
C ASN A 284 -34.10 -2.01 39.29
N PRO A 285 -32.88 -1.56 39.61
CA PRO A 285 -32.50 -1.11 40.95
C PRO A 285 -33.11 0.23 41.35
N TYR A 286 -33.68 1.00 40.42
CA TYR A 286 -34.33 2.30 40.70
C TYR A 286 -35.83 2.16 40.99
N LEU A 287 -36.40 0.97 40.81
CA LEU A 287 -37.77 0.68 41.23
C LEU A 287 -37.78 0.24 42.72
N PRO A 288 -38.85 0.56 43.47
CA PRO A 288 -39.06 -0.02 44.79
C PRO A 288 -39.13 -1.57 44.71
N TYR A 289 -38.21 -2.26 45.38
CA TYR A 289 -38.10 -3.73 45.35
C TYR A 289 -37.93 -4.31 43.92
N GLY A 290 -37.28 -3.55 43.03
CA GLY A 290 -37.13 -3.93 41.63
C GLY A 290 -36.06 -5.00 41.36
N CYS A 291 -35.07 -5.14 42.25
CA CYS A 291 -34.09 -6.23 42.18
C CYS A 291 -34.67 -7.50 42.82
N GLN A 292 -35.10 -8.44 41.98
CA GLN A 292 -35.79 -9.65 42.40
C GLN A 292 -35.05 -10.91 41.97
N VAL A 293 -35.23 -11.99 42.71
CA VAL A 293 -34.79 -13.32 42.27
C VAL A 293 -35.78 -13.81 41.22
N PRO A 294 -35.32 -14.19 40.00
CA PRO A 294 -36.15 -14.79 38.98
C PRO A 294 -36.96 -15.97 39.52
N ARG A 295 -38.17 -16.18 39.01
CA ARG A 295 -39.09 -17.20 39.57
C ARG A 295 -38.47 -18.60 39.52
N GLU A 296 -37.72 -18.91 38.47
CA GLU A 296 -37.03 -20.19 38.29
C GLU A 296 -35.94 -20.41 39.35
N CYS A 297 -35.42 -19.32 39.93
CA CYS A 297 -34.32 -19.34 40.88
C CYS A 297 -34.74 -19.19 42.34
N LYS A 298 -36.05 -19.09 42.65
CA LYS A 298 -36.54 -18.94 44.04
C LYS A 298 -36.12 -20.08 44.97
N GLY A 299 -35.80 -21.26 44.43
CA GLY A 299 -35.34 -22.44 45.19
C GLY A 299 -33.81 -22.64 45.23
N CYS A 300 -33.01 -21.77 44.60
CA CYS A 300 -31.57 -21.98 44.50
C CYS A 300 -30.85 -21.67 45.83
N LYS A 301 -30.08 -22.63 46.36
CA LYS A 301 -29.37 -22.46 47.65
C LYS A 301 -28.10 -21.59 47.58
N ARG A 302 -27.46 -21.45 46.41
CA ARG A 302 -26.19 -20.72 46.24
C ARG A 302 -26.25 -19.56 45.23
N GLY A 303 -27.45 -19.16 44.81
CA GLY A 303 -27.66 -18.04 43.88
C GLY A 303 -28.09 -18.45 42.47
N CYS A 304 -28.26 -17.46 41.60
CA CYS A 304 -28.79 -17.58 40.24
C CYS A 304 -27.83 -16.96 39.23
N SER A 305 -27.65 -17.58 38.06
CA SER A 305 -26.86 -17.04 36.95
C SER A 305 -27.70 -17.04 35.68
N LYS A 306 -27.58 -15.99 34.87
CA LYS A 306 -28.25 -15.84 33.57
C LYS A 306 -27.26 -16.21 32.45
N ASP A 307 -27.68 -17.09 31.54
CA ASP A 307 -26.97 -17.42 30.31
C ASP A 307 -27.91 -17.18 29.12
N GLY A 308 -27.65 -16.11 28.36
CA GLY A 308 -28.60 -15.59 27.38
C GLY A 308 -29.94 -15.22 28.03
N ASN A 309 -31.02 -15.91 27.62
CA ASN A 309 -32.38 -15.73 28.17
C ASN A 309 -32.75 -16.75 29.26
N LEU A 310 -31.82 -17.61 29.69
CA LEU A 310 -32.12 -18.73 30.59
C LEU A 310 -31.47 -18.53 31.96
N TYR A 311 -32.26 -18.74 33.02
CA TYR A 311 -31.78 -18.66 34.41
C TYR A 311 -31.41 -20.05 34.95
N HIS A 312 -30.25 -20.16 35.58
CA HIS A 312 -29.72 -21.40 36.16
C HIS A 312 -29.35 -21.22 37.63
N CYS A 313 -29.65 -22.22 38.46
CA CYS A 313 -29.14 -22.27 39.83
C CYS A 313 -27.62 -22.48 39.82
N ILE A 314 -26.93 -21.68 40.63
CA ILE A 314 -25.50 -21.86 40.87
C ILE A 314 -25.34 -23.10 41.76
N GLY A 315 -24.72 -24.15 41.22
CA GLY A 315 -24.41 -25.39 41.92
C GLY A 315 -25.59 -26.37 42.07
N ILE A 316 -25.70 -27.30 41.13
CA ILE A 316 -26.22 -28.65 41.39
C ILE A 316 -25.00 -29.57 41.24
N ASP A 317 -24.58 -30.22 42.33
CA ASP A 317 -23.66 -31.36 42.23
C ASP A 317 -24.30 -32.39 41.30
N ARG A 318 -23.74 -32.54 40.11
CA ARG A 318 -24.21 -33.54 39.15
C ARG A 318 -23.75 -34.92 39.61
N ASP A 319 -24.68 -35.86 39.66
CA ASP A 319 -24.46 -37.27 39.97
C ASP A 319 -23.26 -37.84 39.17
N PRO A 320 -22.25 -38.44 39.84
CA PRO A 320 -21.02 -38.91 39.19
C PRO A 320 -21.24 -39.95 38.08
N ASN A 321 -22.36 -40.68 38.09
CA ASN A 321 -22.67 -41.65 37.03
C ASN A 321 -23.18 -40.98 35.74
N THR A 322 -23.96 -39.90 35.85
CA THR A 322 -24.37 -39.11 34.69
C THR A 322 -23.17 -38.37 34.10
N GLN A 323 -22.24 -37.94 34.96
CA GLN A 323 -21.04 -37.23 34.53
C GLN A 323 -20.10 -38.11 33.69
N ARG A 324 -19.93 -39.40 34.03
CA ARG A 324 -19.14 -40.33 33.20
C ARG A 324 -19.75 -40.57 31.82
N ILE A 325 -21.08 -40.76 31.75
CA ILE A 325 -21.78 -40.94 30.47
C ILE A 325 -21.69 -39.66 29.63
N ILE A 326 -21.87 -38.49 30.24
CA ILE A 326 -21.69 -37.20 29.59
C ILE A 326 -20.24 -37.02 29.11
N TRP A 327 -19.21 -37.38 29.88
CA TRP A 327 -17.82 -37.29 29.44
C TRP A 327 -17.49 -38.26 28.28
N PHE A 328 -18.11 -39.44 28.21
CA PHE A 328 -17.97 -40.35 27.07
C PHE A 328 -18.68 -39.82 25.81
N ILE A 329 -19.88 -39.24 25.96
CA ILE A 329 -20.62 -38.62 24.87
C ILE A 329 -19.89 -37.35 24.39
N ILE A 330 -19.41 -36.51 25.31
CA ILE A 330 -18.64 -35.31 24.99
C ILE A 330 -17.30 -35.70 24.36
N GLY A 331 -16.59 -36.69 24.90
CA GLY A 331 -15.31 -37.17 24.36
C GLY A 331 -15.44 -37.73 22.95
N SER A 332 -16.44 -38.59 22.70
CA SER A 332 -16.72 -39.11 21.34
C SER A 332 -17.20 -38.02 20.39
N SER A 333 -18.02 -37.07 20.85
CA SER A 333 -18.48 -35.93 20.04
C SER A 333 -17.36 -34.95 19.72
N ILE A 334 -16.43 -34.70 20.64
CA ILE A 334 -15.26 -33.85 20.42
C ILE A 334 -14.31 -34.51 19.41
N ILE A 335 -14.05 -35.82 19.52
CA ILE A 335 -13.22 -36.55 18.55
C ILE A 335 -13.88 -36.53 17.16
N GLY A 336 -15.20 -36.77 17.09
CA GLY A 336 -15.97 -36.64 15.85
C GLY A 336 -15.91 -35.22 15.26
N LEU A 337 -16.04 -34.19 16.10
CA LEU A 337 -15.94 -32.79 15.68
C LEU A 337 -14.52 -32.42 15.22
N MET A 338 -13.47 -32.90 15.89
CA MET A 338 -12.08 -32.69 15.47
C MET A 338 -11.79 -33.37 14.13
N LEU A 339 -12.29 -34.59 13.91
CA LEU A 339 -12.15 -35.27 12.62
C LEU A 339 -12.94 -34.54 11.52
N CYS A 340 -14.18 -34.09 11.80
CA CYS A 340 -14.98 -33.35 10.83
C CYS A 340 -14.37 -31.98 10.49
N THR A 341 -13.93 -31.21 11.49
CA THR A 341 -13.31 -29.89 11.30
C THR A 341 -11.95 -30.00 10.62
N GLY A 342 -11.15 -31.01 10.96
CA GLY A 342 -9.90 -31.33 10.27
C GLY A 342 -10.11 -31.67 8.79
N ASN A 343 -11.12 -32.49 8.47
CA ASN A 343 -11.49 -32.82 7.09
C ASN A 343 -12.02 -31.59 6.33
N MET A 344 -12.88 -30.77 6.96
CA MET A 344 -13.39 -29.54 6.34
C MET A 344 -12.30 -28.50 6.08
N SER A 345 -11.35 -28.34 7.02
CA SER A 345 -10.16 -27.49 6.84
C SER A 345 -9.26 -28.02 5.72
N CYS A 346 -9.00 -29.33 5.68
CA CYS A 346 -8.23 -29.95 4.60
C CYS A 346 -8.90 -29.75 3.23
N ILE A 347 -10.22 -29.96 3.14
CA ILE A 347 -11.01 -29.71 1.93
C ILE A 347 -10.95 -28.23 1.53
N TYR A 348 -11.13 -27.31 2.49
CA TYR A 348 -11.01 -25.88 2.24
C TYR A 348 -9.63 -25.51 1.69
N LEU A 349 -8.54 -26.02 2.29
CA LEU A 349 -7.18 -25.82 1.82
C LEU A 349 -6.95 -26.45 0.45
N CYS A 350 -7.54 -27.62 0.16
CA CYS A 350 -7.49 -28.26 -1.14
C CYS A 350 -8.24 -27.43 -2.21
N ILE A 351 -9.42 -26.90 -1.89
CA ILE A 351 -10.18 -26.00 -2.78
C ILE A 351 -9.40 -24.72 -3.03
N LYS A 352 -8.82 -24.11 -1.98
CA LYS A 352 -7.99 -22.91 -2.09
C LYS A 352 -6.76 -23.17 -2.96
N ARG A 353 -6.05 -24.28 -2.74
CA ARG A 353 -4.91 -24.70 -3.58
C ARG A 353 -5.33 -24.93 -5.03
N ARG A 354 -6.45 -25.62 -5.28
CA ARG A 354 -6.99 -25.83 -6.64
C ARG A 354 -7.35 -24.51 -7.33
N LYS A 355 -7.98 -23.56 -6.64
CA LYS A 355 -8.27 -22.23 -7.18
C LYS A 355 -7.00 -21.49 -7.59
N HIS A 356 -5.96 -21.51 -6.74
CA HIS A 356 -4.66 -20.91 -7.07
C HIS A 356 -3.97 -21.60 -8.27
N MET A 357 -3.98 -22.93 -8.34
CA MET A 357 -3.40 -23.66 -9.48
C MET A 357 -4.13 -23.34 -10.79
N LYS A 358 -5.47 -23.32 -10.78
CA LYS A 358 -6.27 -22.94 -11.95
C LYS A 358 -6.01 -21.50 -12.39
N LEU A 359 -5.79 -20.58 -11.46
CA LEU A 359 -5.47 -19.20 -11.78
C LEU A 359 -4.09 -19.06 -12.43
N LYS A 360 -3.08 -19.77 -11.90
CA LYS A 360 -1.74 -19.83 -12.52
C LYS A 360 -1.78 -20.42 -13.92
N GLU A 361 -2.52 -21.51 -14.11
CA GLU A 361 -2.72 -22.14 -15.42
C GLU A 361 -3.43 -21.19 -16.39
N LYS A 362 -4.48 -20.49 -15.93
CA LYS A 362 -5.15 -19.45 -16.71
C LYS A 362 -4.17 -18.37 -17.18
N PHE A 363 -3.35 -17.81 -16.28
CA PHE A 363 -2.36 -16.80 -16.65
C PHE A 363 -1.30 -17.37 -17.60
N PHE A 364 -0.83 -18.60 -17.35
CA PHE A 364 0.13 -19.26 -18.25
C PHE A 364 -0.41 -19.38 -19.68
N HIS A 365 -1.70 -19.71 -19.85
CA HIS A 365 -2.35 -19.75 -21.16
C HIS A 365 -2.54 -18.36 -21.77
N GLN A 366 -3.03 -17.39 -20.99
CA GLN A 366 -3.25 -16.02 -21.45
C GLN A 366 -1.97 -15.33 -21.90
N ASN A 367 -0.87 -15.57 -21.20
CA ASN A 367 0.45 -15.00 -21.48
C ASN A 367 1.24 -15.78 -22.56
N GLY A 368 0.56 -16.62 -23.35
CA GLY A 368 1.17 -17.31 -24.50
C GLY A 368 2.11 -18.47 -24.14
N GLY A 369 2.01 -19.04 -22.94
CA GLY A 369 2.95 -20.05 -22.45
C GLY A 369 3.06 -21.32 -23.30
N PHE A 370 2.00 -21.73 -24.00
CA PHE A 370 2.07 -22.84 -24.94
C PHE A 370 2.93 -22.51 -26.17
N LEU A 371 2.72 -21.34 -26.77
CA LEU A 371 3.48 -20.86 -27.92
C LEU A 371 4.95 -20.69 -27.59
N LEU A 372 5.25 -20.11 -26.43
CA LEU A 372 6.63 -19.95 -25.98
C LEU A 372 7.28 -21.31 -25.73
N LYS A 373 6.60 -22.23 -25.03
CA LYS A 373 7.13 -23.58 -24.77
C LYS A 373 7.41 -24.36 -26.06
N GLN A 374 6.55 -24.23 -27.07
CA GLN A 374 6.75 -24.82 -28.38
C GLN A 374 8.00 -24.25 -29.07
N ARG A 375 8.17 -22.92 -29.10
CA ARG A 375 9.37 -22.25 -29.66
C ARG A 375 10.65 -22.67 -28.94
N LEU A 376 10.62 -22.77 -27.61
CA LEU A 376 11.77 -23.21 -26.81
C LEU A 376 12.15 -24.67 -27.08
N THR A 377 11.16 -25.54 -27.29
CA THR A 377 11.41 -26.96 -27.60
C THR A 377 12.03 -27.13 -29.00
N LEU A 378 11.65 -26.27 -29.96
CA LEU A 378 12.21 -26.27 -31.31
C LEU A 378 13.66 -25.74 -31.35
N ASN A 379 14.04 -24.86 -30.42
CA ASN A 379 15.36 -24.23 -30.36
C ASN A 379 16.38 -24.95 -29.46
N GLN A 380 16.10 -26.19 -29.01
CA GLN A 380 16.92 -26.98 -28.06
C GLN A 380 18.35 -27.38 -28.56
N GLY A 381 18.80 -26.85 -29.69
CA GLY A 381 20.17 -27.03 -30.19
C GLY A 381 21.19 -25.96 -29.73
N ASN A 382 20.75 -24.85 -29.13
CA ASN A 382 21.63 -23.79 -28.62
C ASN A 382 21.73 -23.84 -27.07
N ASN A 383 22.96 -23.82 -26.54
CA ASN A 383 23.27 -23.86 -25.08
C ASN A 383 22.69 -22.70 -24.25
N ASP A 384 22.03 -21.73 -24.88
CA ASP A 384 21.53 -20.48 -24.30
C ASP A 384 19.99 -20.36 -24.37
N SER A 385 19.26 -21.46 -24.16
CA SER A 385 17.80 -21.44 -24.25
C SER A 385 17.15 -20.71 -23.06
N THR A 386 16.34 -19.69 -23.34
CA THR A 386 15.50 -18.96 -22.38
C THR A 386 14.62 -19.93 -21.56
N LYS A 387 14.67 -19.86 -20.22
CA LYS A 387 13.95 -20.76 -19.30
C LYS A 387 12.58 -20.20 -18.90
N ILE A 388 11.59 -21.07 -18.76
CA ILE A 388 10.31 -20.72 -18.10
C ILE A 388 10.45 -21.02 -16.60
N PHE A 389 10.38 -19.97 -15.79
CA PHE A 389 10.44 -20.02 -14.33
C PHE A 389 9.03 -20.11 -13.74
N THR A 390 8.93 -20.75 -12.57
CA THR A 390 7.67 -20.76 -11.79
C THR A 390 7.60 -19.54 -10.87
N THR A 391 6.38 -19.13 -10.49
CA THR A 391 6.21 -18.04 -9.51
C THR A 391 6.88 -18.37 -8.18
N GLN A 392 6.89 -19.65 -7.80
CA GLN A 392 7.47 -20.10 -6.53
C GLN A 392 8.98 -19.95 -6.54
N GLU A 393 9.65 -20.36 -7.62
CA GLU A 393 11.10 -20.25 -7.80
C GLU A 393 11.57 -18.79 -7.71
N LEU A 394 10.89 -17.87 -8.41
CA LEU A 394 11.25 -16.44 -8.36
C LEU A 394 10.91 -15.79 -7.01
N ARG A 395 9.86 -16.26 -6.34
CA ARG A 395 9.49 -15.77 -5.00
C ARG A 395 10.51 -16.20 -3.95
N GLU A 396 10.99 -17.44 -4.02
CA GLU A 396 12.06 -17.93 -3.15
C GLU A 396 13.37 -17.21 -3.43
N ALA A 397 13.75 -17.07 -4.70
CA ALA A 397 14.98 -16.41 -5.10
C ALA A 397 15.08 -14.95 -4.62
N THR A 398 13.95 -14.24 -4.56
CA THR A 398 13.87 -12.83 -4.16
C THR A 398 13.54 -12.60 -2.69
N ASN A 399 13.45 -13.66 -1.87
CA ASN A 399 12.94 -13.60 -0.50
C ASN A 399 11.58 -12.87 -0.43
N ASN A 400 10.61 -13.38 -1.19
CA ASN A 400 9.26 -12.83 -1.33
C ASN A 400 9.24 -11.37 -1.84
N TYR A 401 10.08 -11.05 -2.84
CA TYR A 401 10.23 -9.70 -3.38
C TYR A 401 10.54 -8.66 -2.29
N SER A 402 11.48 -9.00 -1.40
CA SER A 402 11.89 -8.14 -0.29
C SER A 402 12.41 -6.78 -0.78
N LYS A 403 12.10 -5.72 -0.05
CA LYS A 403 12.60 -4.36 -0.33
C LYS A 403 14.13 -4.29 -0.33
N ASN A 404 14.79 -5.13 0.45
CA ASN A 404 16.25 -5.19 0.55
C ASN A 404 16.92 -5.75 -0.72
N ASN A 405 16.15 -6.42 -1.57
CA ASN A 405 16.63 -6.98 -2.83
C ASN A 405 16.32 -6.09 -4.03
N ILE A 406 15.83 -4.86 -3.84
CA ILE A 406 15.51 -3.96 -4.96
C ILE A 406 16.82 -3.40 -5.54
N LEU A 407 17.00 -3.60 -6.85
CA LEU A 407 18.11 -3.02 -7.62
C LEU A 407 17.72 -1.68 -8.23
N GLY A 408 16.45 -1.49 -8.59
CA GLY A 408 15.96 -0.25 -9.19
C GLY A 408 14.44 -0.23 -9.32
N ARG A 409 13.90 0.99 -9.45
CA ARG A 409 12.47 1.25 -9.70
C ARG A 409 12.33 2.22 -10.86
N GLY A 410 11.46 1.93 -11.80
CA GLY A 410 11.18 2.79 -12.96
C GLY A 410 9.74 2.68 -13.43
N GLY A 411 9.42 3.37 -14.53
CA GLY A 411 8.07 3.37 -15.13
C GLY A 411 7.58 1.98 -15.57
N PHE A 412 8.52 1.06 -15.84
CA PHE A 412 8.25 -0.32 -16.27
C PHE A 412 8.28 -1.35 -15.13
N GLY A 413 8.33 -0.89 -13.88
CA GLY A 413 8.25 -1.76 -12.70
C GLY A 413 9.46 -1.69 -11.77
N THR A 414 9.61 -2.74 -10.95
CA THR A 414 10.70 -2.88 -9.98
C THR A 414 11.58 -4.06 -10.35
N VAL A 415 12.89 -3.87 -10.33
CA VAL A 415 13.89 -4.92 -10.56
C VAL A 415 14.43 -5.41 -9.22
N TYR A 416 14.41 -6.72 -9.01
CA TYR A 416 14.88 -7.38 -7.79
C TYR A 416 16.10 -8.24 -8.09
N LYS A 417 17.10 -8.21 -7.20
CA LYS A 417 18.15 -9.21 -7.12
C LYS A 417 17.54 -10.53 -6.62
N GLY A 418 17.84 -11.62 -7.29
CA GLY A 418 17.42 -12.96 -6.89
C GLY A 418 18.57 -13.95 -6.92
N ASN A 419 18.57 -14.89 -5.98
CA ASN A 419 19.51 -16.02 -5.97
C ASN A 419 18.73 -17.30 -6.31
N LEU A 420 18.97 -17.86 -7.49
CA LEU A 420 18.35 -19.11 -7.92
C LEU A 420 18.92 -20.31 -7.12
N PRO A 421 18.22 -21.47 -7.08
CA PRO A 421 18.68 -22.65 -6.33
C PRO A 421 20.04 -23.21 -6.75
N ASN A 422 20.49 -22.91 -7.97
CA ASN A 422 21.82 -23.26 -8.50
C ASN A 422 22.91 -22.24 -8.12
N ASN A 423 22.64 -21.34 -7.17
CA ASN A 423 23.49 -20.20 -6.78
C ASN A 423 23.73 -19.17 -7.89
N GLN A 424 22.98 -19.22 -8.99
CA GLN A 424 23.05 -18.18 -10.01
C GLN A 424 22.32 -16.92 -9.53
N VAL A 425 23.04 -15.79 -9.51
CA VAL A 425 22.45 -14.48 -9.21
C VAL A 425 21.79 -13.93 -10.47
N VAL A 426 20.56 -13.45 -10.34
CA VAL A 426 19.73 -12.95 -11.45
C VAL A 426 19.06 -11.62 -11.09
N ALA A 427 18.67 -10.87 -12.12
CA ALA A 427 17.83 -9.69 -11.98
C ALA A 427 16.40 -10.02 -12.45
N ILE A 428 15.40 -9.78 -11.61
CA ILE A 428 14.00 -10.14 -11.86
C ILE A 428 13.17 -8.85 -11.96
N LYS A 429 12.69 -8.53 -13.16
CA LYS A 429 11.82 -7.37 -13.41
C LYS A 429 10.36 -7.76 -13.18
N LYS A 430 9.71 -7.00 -12.30
CA LYS A 430 8.30 -7.18 -11.91
C LYS A 430 7.54 -5.86 -12.08
N SER A 431 6.52 -5.85 -12.93
CA SER A 431 5.64 -4.69 -13.11
C SER A 431 4.81 -4.41 -11.85
N VAL A 432 4.56 -3.13 -11.56
CA VAL A 432 3.85 -2.66 -10.36
C VAL A 432 2.34 -2.56 -10.57
N VAL A 433 1.89 -2.35 -11.82
CA VAL A 433 0.49 -2.14 -12.20
C VAL A 433 0.07 -3.18 -13.23
N SER A 434 -1.15 -3.71 -13.07
CA SER A 434 -1.78 -4.59 -14.05
C SER A 434 -2.50 -3.75 -15.13
N ASP A 435 -1.74 -3.28 -16.13
CA ASP A 435 -2.29 -2.65 -17.34
C ASP A 435 -1.85 -3.45 -18.59
N GLN A 436 -2.68 -3.45 -19.65
CA GLN A 436 -2.42 -4.17 -20.90
C GLN A 436 -1.10 -3.74 -21.57
N SER A 437 -0.73 -2.46 -21.45
CA SER A 437 0.54 -1.93 -21.97
C SER A 437 1.78 -2.66 -21.44
N GLN A 438 1.73 -3.17 -20.21
CA GLN A 438 2.85 -3.92 -19.60
C GLN A 438 3.00 -5.32 -20.21
N VAL A 439 1.89 -5.94 -20.64
CA VAL A 439 1.93 -7.24 -21.34
C VAL A 439 2.53 -7.07 -22.74
N GLU A 440 2.20 -5.98 -23.44
CA GLU A 440 2.81 -5.67 -24.74
C GLU A 440 4.32 -5.45 -24.63
N GLN A 441 4.77 -4.68 -23.62
CA GLN A 441 6.20 -4.50 -23.34
C GLN A 441 6.90 -5.82 -23.03
N PHE A 442 6.27 -6.69 -22.24
CA PHE A 442 6.80 -8.03 -21.99
C PHE A 442 7.00 -8.83 -23.28
N ILE A 443 5.96 -8.90 -24.12
CA ILE A 443 6.02 -9.63 -25.39
C ILE A 443 7.13 -9.06 -26.26
N ASN A 444 7.23 -7.73 -26.32
CA ASN A 444 8.25 -7.02 -27.09
C ASN A 444 9.66 -7.38 -26.61
N GLU A 445 9.92 -7.32 -25.30
CA GLU A 445 11.22 -7.68 -24.73
C GLU A 445 11.60 -9.13 -25.03
N VAL A 446 10.68 -10.09 -24.85
CA VAL A 446 10.97 -11.50 -25.17
C VAL A 446 11.28 -11.67 -26.65
N VAL A 447 10.49 -11.07 -27.54
CA VAL A 447 10.70 -11.21 -28.99
C VAL A 447 12.01 -10.58 -29.43
N ILE A 448 12.38 -9.42 -28.90
CA ILE A 448 13.61 -8.71 -29.26
C ILE A 448 14.85 -9.38 -28.65
N LEU A 449 14.84 -9.63 -27.34
CA LEU A 449 16.02 -10.17 -26.64
C LEU A 449 16.33 -11.63 -26.99
N THR A 450 15.35 -12.39 -27.49
CA THR A 450 15.62 -13.75 -28.01
C THR A 450 16.32 -13.75 -29.37
N GLN A 451 16.34 -12.62 -30.09
CA GLN A 451 17.02 -12.47 -31.37
C GLN A 451 18.41 -11.82 -31.24
N ILE A 452 18.71 -11.22 -30.09
CA ILE A 452 19.98 -10.53 -29.84
C ILE A 452 20.97 -11.48 -29.18
N ASN A 453 22.19 -11.54 -29.73
CA ASN A 453 23.32 -12.20 -29.07
C ASN A 453 24.55 -11.28 -29.15
N HIS A 454 24.73 -10.43 -28.13
CA HIS A 454 25.81 -9.47 -28.06
C HIS A 454 26.35 -9.33 -26.63
N ARG A 455 27.67 -9.25 -26.46
CA ARG A 455 28.31 -9.18 -25.13
C ARG A 455 27.96 -7.92 -24.32
N ASN A 456 27.73 -6.82 -25.02
CA ASN A 456 27.36 -5.51 -24.45
C ASN A 456 25.84 -5.28 -24.46
N VAL A 457 25.03 -6.34 -24.49
CA VAL A 457 23.57 -6.28 -24.27
C VAL A 457 23.23 -7.23 -23.13
N VAL A 458 22.34 -6.82 -22.23
CA VAL A 458 21.92 -7.64 -21.09
C VAL A 458 21.15 -8.86 -21.60
N LYS A 459 21.62 -10.04 -21.20
CA LYS A 459 21.05 -11.33 -21.61
C LYS A 459 19.76 -11.65 -20.85
N LEU A 460 18.70 -11.95 -21.60
CA LEU A 460 17.47 -12.52 -21.06
C LEU A 460 17.67 -14.01 -20.76
N LEU A 461 17.58 -14.39 -19.49
CA LEU A 461 17.69 -15.79 -19.06
C LEU A 461 16.35 -16.52 -19.11
N GLY A 462 15.24 -15.81 -18.92
CA GLY A 462 13.92 -16.43 -18.86
C GLY A 462 12.78 -15.51 -18.51
N CYS A 463 11.61 -16.11 -18.33
CA CYS A 463 10.41 -15.42 -17.89
C CYS A 463 9.52 -16.30 -17.00
N CYS A 464 8.61 -15.69 -16.26
CA CYS A 464 7.55 -16.37 -15.52
C CYS A 464 6.19 -15.90 -16.04
N LEU A 465 5.37 -16.84 -16.50
CA LEU A 465 4.07 -16.59 -17.13
C LEU A 465 2.88 -16.90 -16.21
N GLU A 466 3.13 -17.39 -14.99
CA GLU A 466 2.12 -17.82 -14.01
C GLU A 466 1.46 -16.64 -13.24
N THR A 467 1.83 -15.41 -13.56
CA THR A 467 1.34 -14.18 -12.93
C THR A 467 0.49 -13.36 -13.89
N GLU A 468 -0.32 -12.44 -13.35
CA GLU A 468 -1.20 -11.59 -14.17
C GLU A 468 -0.44 -10.80 -15.24
N VAL A 469 0.63 -10.12 -14.83
CA VAL A 469 1.66 -9.59 -15.75
C VAL A 469 2.88 -10.51 -15.65
N PRO A 470 3.42 -11.03 -16.76
CA PRO A 470 4.62 -11.86 -16.75
C PRO A 470 5.84 -11.17 -16.12
N LEU A 471 6.74 -11.96 -15.53
CA LEU A 471 8.04 -11.48 -15.05
C LEU A 471 9.16 -11.83 -16.03
N LEU A 472 10.18 -10.98 -16.10
CA LEU A 472 11.40 -11.20 -16.88
C LEU A 472 12.58 -11.45 -15.95
N VAL A 473 13.45 -12.38 -16.35
CA VAL A 473 14.64 -12.80 -15.60
C VAL A 473 15.86 -12.59 -16.48
N TYR A 474 16.78 -11.73 -16.03
CA TYR A 474 18.00 -11.36 -16.75
C TYR A 474 19.23 -11.83 -15.99
N GLU A 475 20.37 -11.84 -16.68
CA GLU A 475 21.66 -11.88 -16.01
C GLU A 475 21.77 -10.72 -15.02
N TYR A 476 22.40 -10.97 -13.87
CA TYR A 476 22.69 -9.91 -12.92
C TYR A 476 23.97 -9.19 -13.32
N VAL A 477 23.87 -7.87 -13.52
CA VAL A 477 25.01 -6.98 -13.78
C VAL A 477 25.34 -6.26 -12.47
N SER A 478 26.54 -6.53 -11.95
CA SER A 478 26.87 -6.34 -10.52
C SER A 478 27.13 -4.92 -10.09
N ASN A 479 27.54 -4.04 -11.00
CA ASN A 479 28.05 -2.71 -10.66
C ASN A 479 27.05 -1.59 -10.99
N GLY A 480 25.75 -1.88 -11.03
CA GLY A 480 24.71 -0.85 -11.16
C GLY A 480 24.66 -0.17 -12.53
N THR A 481 24.11 1.05 -12.56
CA THR A 481 23.86 1.82 -13.79
C THR A 481 24.93 2.87 -14.03
N LEU A 482 25.21 3.20 -15.29
CA LEU A 482 26.14 4.29 -15.65
C LEU A 482 25.70 5.63 -15.05
N PHE A 483 24.39 5.86 -14.94
CA PHE A 483 23.84 7.05 -14.28
C PHE A 483 24.32 7.19 -12.83
N ASP A 484 24.30 6.10 -12.05
CA ASP A 484 24.76 6.13 -10.66
C ASP A 484 26.26 6.44 -10.57
N HIS A 485 27.04 5.87 -11.49
CA HIS A 485 28.49 6.10 -11.61
C HIS A 485 28.86 7.53 -12.00
N ILE A 486 28.02 8.22 -12.77
CA ILE A 486 28.25 9.61 -13.18
C ILE A 486 27.83 10.58 -12.05
N HIS A 487 26.69 10.33 -11.40
CA HIS A 487 26.00 11.33 -10.56
C HIS A 487 26.03 11.06 -9.05
N ASN A 488 26.25 9.81 -8.61
CA ASN A 488 26.14 9.40 -7.20
C ASN A 488 27.46 8.93 -6.59
N ASP A 489 28.43 8.49 -7.39
CA ASP A 489 29.75 8.09 -6.90
C ASP A 489 30.73 9.27 -6.82
N GLY A 490 31.58 9.25 -5.78
CA GLY A 490 32.53 10.32 -5.49
C GLY A 490 33.54 10.62 -6.62
N PRO A 491 34.37 11.67 -6.46
CA PRO A 491 35.03 12.38 -7.56
C PRO A 491 36.16 11.64 -8.33
N ARG A 492 36.25 10.30 -8.33
CA ARG A 492 37.46 9.58 -8.81
C ARG A 492 37.26 8.36 -9.70
N TRP A 493 36.03 7.95 -10.02
CA TRP A 493 35.81 6.70 -10.79
C TRP A 493 36.00 6.88 -12.32
N LEU A 494 35.38 7.90 -12.91
CA LEU A 494 35.28 8.02 -14.36
C LEU A 494 36.49 8.75 -14.98
N SER A 495 37.55 7.99 -15.30
CA SER A 495 38.69 8.48 -16.07
C SER A 495 38.34 8.66 -17.55
N TRP A 496 39.19 9.37 -18.30
CA TRP A 496 39.07 9.51 -19.75
C TRP A 496 39.08 8.16 -20.47
N GLU A 497 39.92 7.21 -20.02
CA GLU A 497 39.94 5.85 -20.57
C GLU A 497 38.61 5.13 -20.32
N HIS A 498 38.04 5.22 -19.12
CA HIS A 498 36.74 4.61 -18.82
C HIS A 498 35.62 5.25 -19.64
N CYS A 499 35.62 6.57 -19.80
CA CYS A 499 34.67 7.29 -20.63
C CYS A 499 34.70 6.77 -22.08
N LEU A 500 35.89 6.68 -22.69
CA LEU A 500 36.04 6.17 -24.06
C LEU A 500 35.66 4.70 -24.17
N ARG A 501 36.06 3.84 -23.22
CA ARG A 501 35.73 2.41 -23.26
C ARG A 501 34.23 2.17 -23.18
N ILE A 502 33.56 2.77 -22.20
CA ILE A 502 32.10 2.63 -21.99
C ILE A 502 31.35 3.17 -23.22
N SER A 503 31.74 4.33 -23.73
CA SER A 503 31.14 4.93 -24.93
C SER A 503 31.31 4.02 -26.15
N THR A 504 32.51 3.47 -26.35
CA THR A 504 32.81 2.58 -27.48
C THR A 504 32.01 1.28 -27.41
N GLU A 505 31.94 0.66 -26.23
CA GLU A 505 31.19 -0.58 -26.01
C GLU A 505 29.69 -0.39 -26.19
N ALA A 506 29.12 0.70 -25.67
CA ALA A 506 27.73 1.06 -25.86
C ALA A 506 27.43 1.37 -27.34
N ALA A 507 28.29 2.15 -28.01
CA ALA A 507 28.12 2.47 -29.43
C ALA A 507 28.15 1.22 -30.31
N ASN A 508 29.08 0.29 -30.04
CA ASN A 508 29.17 -0.99 -30.74
C ASN A 508 27.90 -1.85 -30.52
N ALA A 509 27.36 -1.87 -29.30
CA ALA A 509 26.10 -2.57 -29.01
C ALA A 509 24.93 -1.99 -29.80
N ILE A 510 24.78 -0.66 -29.84
CA ILE A 510 23.69 -0.01 -30.55
C ILE A 510 23.86 -0.16 -32.06
N ALA A 511 25.09 -0.05 -32.58
CA ALA A 511 25.39 -0.31 -34.00
C ALA A 511 25.02 -1.73 -34.42
N TYR A 512 25.24 -2.71 -33.54
CA TYR A 512 24.78 -4.09 -33.74
C TYR A 512 23.26 -4.17 -33.85
N LEU A 513 22.51 -3.50 -32.95
CA LEU A 513 21.04 -3.47 -32.98
C LEU A 513 20.51 -2.88 -34.29
N HIS A 514 21.11 -1.80 -34.78
CA HIS A 514 20.66 -1.12 -36.01
C HIS A 514 20.99 -1.89 -37.29
N SER A 515 22.15 -2.55 -37.36
CA SER A 515 22.68 -3.01 -38.65
C SER A 515 23.02 -4.49 -38.77
N ALA A 516 23.25 -5.19 -37.66
CA ALA A 516 23.77 -6.57 -37.65
C ALA A 516 22.82 -7.59 -37.03
N ALA A 517 21.76 -7.13 -36.35
CA ALA A 517 20.67 -7.99 -35.92
C ALA A 517 19.88 -8.55 -37.12
N SER A 518 19.17 -9.67 -36.93
CA SER A 518 18.38 -10.33 -37.98
C SER A 518 17.29 -9.44 -38.57
N MET A 519 16.72 -8.57 -37.74
CA MET A 519 15.89 -7.44 -38.13
C MET A 519 16.43 -6.22 -37.38
N PRO A 520 16.55 -5.04 -38.04
CA PRO A 520 16.99 -3.83 -37.36
C PRO A 520 16.10 -3.51 -36.15
N ILE A 521 16.73 -3.15 -35.03
CA ILE A 521 16.06 -2.85 -33.75
C ILE A 521 16.41 -1.43 -33.35
N ILE A 522 15.41 -0.56 -33.21
CA ILE A 522 15.56 0.78 -32.63
C ILE A 522 15.19 0.69 -31.15
N HIS A 523 16.11 1.09 -30.26
CA HIS A 523 15.95 0.92 -28.83
C HIS A 523 14.93 1.90 -28.23
N ARG A 524 14.96 3.18 -28.63
CA ARG A 524 14.05 4.29 -28.26
C ARG A 524 14.18 4.84 -26.83
N ASP A 525 15.01 4.23 -26.00
CA ASP A 525 15.20 4.65 -24.59
C ASP A 525 16.67 4.48 -24.16
N ILE A 526 17.59 4.91 -25.04
CA ILE A 526 19.01 5.00 -24.71
C ILE A 526 19.21 6.15 -23.71
N LYS A 527 19.73 5.81 -22.54
CA LYS A 527 20.05 6.74 -21.45
C LYS A 527 21.06 6.09 -20.51
N SER A 528 21.76 6.89 -19.71
CA SER A 528 22.76 6.38 -18.77
C SER A 528 22.18 5.43 -17.70
N SER A 529 20.88 5.52 -17.35
CA SER A 529 20.25 4.56 -16.43
C SER A 529 19.97 3.18 -17.05
N ASN A 530 20.00 3.07 -18.39
CA ASN A 530 19.78 1.84 -19.15
C ASN A 530 21.10 1.24 -19.69
N ILE A 531 22.25 1.83 -19.32
CA ILE A 531 23.57 1.28 -19.58
C ILE A 531 24.10 0.77 -18.24
N LEU A 532 24.17 -0.55 -18.07
CA LEU A 532 24.66 -1.20 -16.86
C LEU A 532 26.16 -1.48 -16.96
N LEU A 533 26.85 -1.53 -15.81
CA LEU A 533 28.27 -1.85 -15.73
C LEU A 533 28.47 -3.14 -14.91
N ASP A 534 29.29 -4.07 -15.41
CA ASP A 534 29.72 -5.22 -14.62
C ASP A 534 30.93 -4.91 -13.73
N ASP A 535 31.45 -5.90 -12.99
CA ASP A 535 32.60 -5.73 -12.09
C ASP A 535 33.90 -5.35 -12.84
N ASN A 536 33.99 -5.61 -14.14
CA ASN A 536 35.08 -5.17 -15.00
C ASN A 536 34.80 -3.81 -15.65
N PHE A 537 33.66 -3.19 -15.30
CA PHE A 537 33.11 -1.99 -15.91
C PHE A 537 32.96 -2.12 -17.43
N THR A 538 32.51 -3.29 -17.86
CA THR A 538 32.03 -3.55 -19.22
C THR A 538 30.61 -3.01 -19.33
N ALA A 539 30.32 -2.23 -20.36
CA ALA A 539 29.01 -1.65 -20.59
C ALA A 539 28.02 -2.66 -21.19
N LYS A 540 26.79 -2.69 -20.68
CA LYS A 540 25.70 -3.52 -21.21
C LYS A 540 24.41 -2.72 -21.35
N ILE A 541 23.85 -2.68 -22.56
CA ILE A 541 22.55 -2.04 -22.84
C ILE A 541 21.41 -2.90 -22.28
N ALA A 542 20.48 -2.26 -21.58
CA ALA A 542 19.33 -2.87 -20.92
C ALA A 542 18.01 -2.16 -21.28
N ASP A 543 16.89 -2.80 -20.92
CA ASP A 543 15.52 -2.28 -20.98
C ASP A 543 14.94 -2.05 -22.39
N PHE A 544 14.60 -3.16 -23.06
CA PHE A 544 14.06 -3.18 -24.42
C PHE A 544 12.53 -3.02 -24.49
N GLY A 545 11.89 -2.61 -23.38
CA GLY A 545 10.43 -2.60 -23.23
C GLY A 545 9.69 -1.81 -24.30
N VAL A 546 10.26 -0.67 -24.71
CA VAL A 546 9.68 0.22 -25.73
C VAL A 546 10.32 0.10 -27.10
N SER A 547 11.33 -0.77 -27.28
CA SER A 547 12.07 -0.93 -28.53
C SER A 547 11.19 -1.40 -29.68
N ARG A 548 11.63 -1.22 -30.92
CA ARG A 548 10.86 -1.53 -32.13
C ARG A 548 11.71 -2.30 -33.14
N LEU A 549 11.14 -3.37 -33.68
CA LEU A 549 11.65 -4.02 -34.88
C LEU A 549 11.24 -3.20 -36.10
N VAL A 550 12.18 -2.94 -36.99
CA VAL A 550 11.95 -2.23 -38.25
C VAL A 550 11.90 -3.26 -39.39
N PRO A 551 10.85 -3.23 -40.24
CA PRO A 551 10.81 -4.03 -41.46
C PRO A 551 12.02 -3.72 -42.38
N ILE A 552 12.55 -4.73 -43.07
CA ILE A 552 13.77 -4.61 -43.89
C ILE A 552 13.60 -3.58 -45.04
N ASP A 553 12.37 -3.33 -45.46
CA ASP A 553 11.99 -2.43 -46.56
C ASP A 553 11.75 -0.98 -46.12
N GLN A 554 11.93 -0.64 -44.83
CA GLN A 554 11.66 0.68 -44.29
C GLN A 554 12.84 1.19 -43.47
N ASP A 555 13.20 2.45 -43.66
CA ASP A 555 14.21 3.19 -42.89
C ASP A 555 13.59 4.00 -41.74
N GLN A 556 12.28 4.29 -41.84
CA GLN A 556 11.53 5.05 -40.84
C GLN A 556 10.18 4.38 -40.51
N VAL A 557 9.76 4.54 -39.26
CA VAL A 557 8.48 3.99 -38.75
C VAL A 557 7.66 5.08 -38.08
N THR A 558 6.46 5.34 -38.57
CA THR A 558 5.50 6.23 -37.89
C THR A 558 4.94 5.54 -36.64
N THR A 559 5.15 6.10 -35.45
CA THR A 559 4.72 5.48 -34.20
C THR A 559 4.49 6.50 -33.08
N LEU A 560 3.69 6.13 -32.06
CA LEU A 560 3.46 6.95 -30.88
C LEU A 560 4.79 7.33 -30.23
N VAL A 561 4.98 8.61 -29.91
CA VAL A 561 6.18 9.12 -29.27
C VAL A 561 6.36 8.50 -27.88
N GLN A 562 7.49 7.80 -27.69
CA GLN A 562 7.91 7.23 -26.40
C GLN A 562 9.42 7.41 -26.23
N GLY A 563 9.85 7.62 -24.98
CA GLY A 563 11.24 7.78 -24.59
C GLY A 563 11.35 8.63 -23.32
N THR A 564 12.58 8.89 -22.88
CA THR A 564 12.84 9.67 -21.66
C THR A 564 13.10 11.14 -21.97
N PHE A 565 12.39 12.03 -21.29
CA PHE A 565 12.59 13.48 -21.41
C PHE A 565 14.04 13.87 -21.08
N GLY A 566 14.66 14.69 -21.93
CA GLY A 566 16.09 15.03 -21.87
C GLY A 566 16.96 14.24 -22.85
N TYR A 567 16.57 13.01 -23.20
CA TYR A 567 17.24 12.18 -24.21
C TYR A 567 16.47 12.09 -25.53
N LEU A 568 15.17 12.42 -25.49
CA LEU A 568 14.26 12.25 -26.60
C LEU A 568 14.67 13.11 -27.81
N ASP A 569 14.79 12.44 -28.96
CA ASP A 569 15.08 13.06 -30.25
C ASP A 569 14.02 14.13 -30.61
N PRO A 570 14.41 15.39 -30.84
CA PRO A 570 13.49 16.46 -31.18
C PRO A 570 12.78 16.26 -32.53
N GLU A 571 13.43 15.66 -33.53
CA GLU A 571 12.81 15.37 -34.83
C GLU A 571 11.73 14.30 -34.67
N TYR A 572 12.03 13.21 -33.97
CA TYR A 572 11.06 12.17 -33.67
C TYR A 572 9.88 12.72 -32.84
N PHE A 573 10.16 13.56 -31.83
CA PHE A 573 9.12 14.18 -31.01
C PHE A 573 8.16 15.04 -31.84
N LEU A 574 8.68 15.80 -32.81
CA LEU A 574 7.88 16.71 -33.65
C LEU A 574 7.16 16.00 -34.80
N THR A 575 7.79 15.00 -35.40
CA THR A 575 7.32 14.37 -36.64
C THR A 575 6.61 13.04 -36.40
N SER A 576 6.79 12.41 -35.24
CA SER A 576 6.41 11.02 -34.94
C SER A 576 7.04 9.97 -35.87
N HIS A 577 8.07 10.35 -36.65
CA HIS A 577 8.86 9.45 -37.48
C HIS A 577 10.06 8.95 -36.67
N LEU A 578 10.04 7.66 -36.35
CA LEU A 578 11.13 7.01 -35.65
C LEU A 578 12.15 6.46 -36.65
N SER A 579 13.43 6.73 -36.41
CA SER A 579 14.54 6.13 -37.16
C SER A 579 15.66 5.71 -36.23
N GLU A 580 16.66 4.97 -36.74
CA GLU A 580 17.89 4.65 -36.02
C GLU A 580 18.62 5.90 -35.52
N LYS A 581 18.43 7.04 -36.21
CA LYS A 581 19.01 8.34 -35.84
C LYS A 581 18.43 8.91 -34.54
N SER A 582 17.27 8.43 -34.11
CA SER A 582 16.71 8.81 -32.80
C SER A 582 17.49 8.22 -31.63
N ASP A 583 18.04 7.00 -31.79
CA ASP A 583 18.97 6.43 -30.81
C ASP A 583 20.33 7.15 -30.85
N VAL A 584 20.77 7.61 -32.03
CA VAL A 584 22.00 8.41 -32.17
C VAL A 584 21.92 9.70 -31.35
N TYR A 585 20.81 10.43 -31.44
CA TYR A 585 20.60 11.64 -30.63
C TYR A 585 20.65 11.32 -29.13
N SER A 586 19.91 10.29 -28.72
CA SER A 586 19.86 9.84 -27.32
C SER A 586 21.25 9.44 -26.79
N PHE A 587 22.05 8.76 -27.62
CA PHE A 587 23.44 8.43 -27.31
C PHE A 587 24.34 9.66 -27.22
N GLY A 588 24.15 10.66 -28.08
CA GLY A 588 24.81 11.96 -27.99
C GLY A 588 24.60 12.62 -26.63
N VAL A 589 23.39 12.54 -26.06
CA VAL A 589 23.11 13.05 -24.71
C VAL A 589 23.88 12.26 -23.64
N VAL A 590 24.00 10.94 -23.77
CA VAL A 590 24.83 10.12 -22.86
C VAL A 590 26.30 10.53 -22.92
N LEU A 591 26.84 10.83 -24.10
CA LEU A 591 28.21 11.34 -24.24
C LEU A 591 28.36 12.70 -23.54
N VAL A 592 27.39 13.60 -23.64
CA VAL A 592 27.40 14.87 -22.91
C VAL A 592 27.38 14.65 -21.40
N GLU A 593 26.57 13.72 -20.90
CA GLU A 593 26.58 13.38 -19.46
C GLU A 593 27.96 12.89 -19.00
N LEU A 594 28.62 12.02 -19.78
CA LEU A 594 29.95 11.51 -19.47
C LEU A 594 31.01 12.62 -19.46
N LEU A 595 30.94 13.53 -20.42
CA LEU A 595 31.91 14.62 -20.59
C LEU A 595 31.78 15.73 -19.55
N THR A 596 30.58 15.93 -19.01
CA THR A 596 30.27 17.07 -18.12
C THR A 596 29.97 16.65 -16.68
N LYS A 597 29.65 15.38 -16.43
CA LYS A 597 29.09 14.85 -15.18
C LYS A 597 27.84 15.61 -14.69
N ARG A 598 27.07 16.18 -15.61
CA ARG A 598 25.82 16.90 -15.31
C ARG A 598 24.62 16.10 -15.76
N LYS A 599 23.49 16.26 -15.05
CA LYS A 599 22.23 15.59 -15.41
C LYS A 599 21.65 16.20 -16.70
N PRO A 600 21.00 15.40 -17.58
CA PRO A 600 20.44 15.87 -18.85
C PRO A 600 19.44 17.01 -18.70
N ILE A 601 18.68 16.99 -17.59
CA ILE A 601 17.74 18.03 -17.20
C ILE A 601 18.13 18.53 -15.80
N SER A 602 18.40 19.82 -15.69
CA SER A 602 18.55 20.51 -14.40
C SER A 602 17.31 21.34 -14.11
N TRP A 603 16.77 21.21 -12.90
CA TRP A 603 15.63 22.01 -12.44
C TRP A 603 16.06 23.22 -11.60
N GLU A 604 17.35 23.31 -11.29
CA GLU A 604 17.97 24.36 -10.47
C GLU A 604 18.42 25.56 -11.31
N THR A 605 18.53 25.39 -12.63
CA THR A 605 18.94 26.42 -13.58
C THR A 605 17.73 27.12 -14.22
N GLY A 606 17.96 28.30 -14.82
CA GLY A 606 16.92 29.03 -15.56
C GLY A 606 16.35 28.22 -16.74
N LEU A 607 15.17 28.61 -17.26
CA LEU A 607 14.48 27.88 -18.33
C LEU A 607 15.35 27.65 -19.58
N GLU A 608 16.26 28.59 -19.88
CA GLU A 608 17.19 28.53 -21.02
C GLU A 608 18.32 27.50 -20.81
N ASP A 609 18.77 27.33 -19.56
CA ASP A 609 19.85 26.41 -19.16
C ASP A 609 19.31 25.10 -18.57
N ARG A 610 18.09 24.71 -18.92
CA ARG A 610 17.47 23.51 -18.36
C ARG A 610 17.88 22.22 -19.07
N ASN A 611 18.17 22.29 -20.37
CA ASN A 611 18.55 21.15 -21.20
C ASN A 611 20.07 21.14 -21.43
N LEU A 612 20.73 20.09 -20.95
CA LEU A 612 22.19 19.97 -21.01
C LEU A 612 22.70 19.82 -22.44
N ALA A 613 22.00 19.09 -23.30
CA ALA A 613 22.38 18.94 -24.71
C ALA A 613 22.40 20.29 -25.42
N MET A 614 21.39 21.13 -25.17
CA MET A 614 21.32 22.48 -25.74
C MET A 614 22.47 23.37 -25.23
N GLN A 615 22.78 23.31 -23.92
CA GLN A 615 23.92 24.03 -23.35
C GLN A 615 25.24 23.61 -24.00
N PHE A 616 25.47 22.30 -24.14
CA PHE A 616 26.70 21.77 -24.72
C PHE A 616 26.90 22.26 -26.16
N ILE A 617 25.84 22.20 -26.98
CA ILE A 617 25.86 22.71 -28.36
C ILE A 617 26.09 24.22 -28.40
N SER A 618 25.50 24.98 -27.48
CA SER A 618 25.76 26.41 -27.35
C SER A 618 27.22 26.71 -26.99
N SER A 619 27.81 25.94 -26.07
CA SER A 619 29.23 26.05 -25.71
C SER A 619 30.14 25.73 -26.89
N ILE A 620 29.84 24.72 -27.70
CA ILE A 620 30.61 24.43 -28.92
C ILE A 620 30.54 25.60 -29.91
N LYS A 621 29.33 26.10 -30.21
CA LYS A 621 29.11 27.22 -31.15
C LYS A 621 29.78 28.52 -30.70
N SER A 622 29.87 28.76 -29.40
CA SER A 622 30.57 29.91 -28.81
C SER A 622 32.07 29.68 -28.60
N ASN A 623 32.63 28.54 -29.06
CA ASN A 623 34.03 28.16 -28.87
C ASN A 623 34.46 28.09 -27.38
N GLN A 624 33.54 27.66 -26.53
CA GLN A 624 33.64 27.55 -25.06
C GLN A 624 33.50 26.09 -24.59
N LEU A 625 33.89 25.12 -25.42
CA LEU A 625 33.79 23.70 -25.08
C LEU A 625 34.48 23.36 -23.75
N PHE A 626 35.66 23.92 -23.48
CA PHE A 626 36.42 23.64 -22.27
C PHE A 626 35.75 24.14 -20.97
N ASP A 627 34.80 25.07 -21.07
CA ASP A 627 34.12 25.65 -19.91
C ASP A 627 33.05 24.71 -19.33
N ILE A 628 32.53 23.78 -20.14
CA ILE A 628 31.48 22.84 -19.73
C ILE A 628 32.02 21.45 -19.36
N LEU A 629 33.24 21.12 -19.80
CA LEU A 629 33.86 19.81 -19.56
C LEU A 629 34.27 19.60 -18.10
N GLU A 630 34.23 18.35 -17.67
CA GLU A 630 34.67 17.95 -16.33
C GLU A 630 36.19 18.20 -16.17
N PRO A 631 36.63 18.90 -15.10
CA PRO A 631 38.04 19.27 -14.92
C PRO A 631 39.02 18.11 -14.87
N GLN A 632 38.59 16.92 -14.44
CA GLN A 632 39.44 15.73 -14.44
C GLN A 632 39.74 15.25 -15.87
N LEU A 633 38.74 15.23 -16.75
CA LEU A 633 38.92 14.78 -18.13
C LEU A 633 39.85 15.71 -18.91
N MET A 634 39.80 17.02 -18.62
CA MET A 634 40.72 18.01 -19.20
C MET A 634 42.19 17.80 -18.81
N LYS A 635 42.46 17.10 -17.70
CA LYS A 635 43.83 16.76 -17.29
C LYS A 635 44.34 15.48 -17.92
N GLU A 636 43.44 14.57 -18.28
CA GLU A 636 43.77 13.22 -18.76
C GLU A 636 43.76 13.11 -20.29
N ALA A 637 42.93 13.91 -20.97
CA ALA A 637 42.79 13.92 -22.42
C ALA A 637 43.58 15.05 -23.07
N SER A 638 44.09 14.82 -24.27
CA SER A 638 44.67 15.89 -25.09
C SER A 638 43.57 16.82 -25.63
N GLN A 639 43.95 18.07 -25.92
CA GLN A 639 43.03 19.05 -26.49
C GLN A 639 42.44 18.59 -27.84
N GLU A 640 43.23 17.89 -28.66
CA GLU A 640 42.78 17.30 -29.93
C GLU A 640 41.70 16.24 -29.72
N GLU A 641 41.87 15.36 -28.73
CA GLU A 641 40.89 14.33 -28.40
C GLU A 641 39.57 14.95 -27.91
N LEU A 642 39.64 15.97 -27.06
CA LEU A 642 38.46 16.67 -26.54
C LEU A 642 37.70 17.43 -27.64
N ILE A 643 38.41 18.07 -28.57
CA ILE A 643 37.79 18.72 -29.73
C ILE A 643 37.15 17.68 -30.65
N THR A 644 37.83 16.56 -30.88
CA THR A 644 37.32 15.48 -31.74
C THR A 644 36.02 14.90 -31.17
N ILE A 645 35.98 14.54 -29.88
CA ILE A 645 34.75 14.02 -29.27
C ILE A 645 33.65 15.10 -29.21
N GLY A 646 34.01 16.36 -28.99
CA GLY A 646 33.06 17.48 -29.01
C GLY A 646 32.37 17.61 -30.37
N ASN A 647 33.13 17.55 -31.47
CA ASN A 647 32.59 17.58 -32.82
C ASN A 647 31.72 16.37 -33.13
N LEU A 648 32.11 15.17 -32.68
CA LEU A 648 31.30 13.97 -32.82
C LEU A 648 29.95 14.11 -32.11
N VAL A 649 29.94 14.66 -30.90
CA VAL A 649 28.72 14.92 -30.12
C VAL A 649 27.85 15.98 -30.78
N ASP A 650 28.44 17.06 -31.32
CA ASP A 650 27.71 18.09 -32.09
C ASP A 650 26.94 17.48 -33.27
N GLN A 651 27.61 16.60 -34.03
CA GLN A 651 26.97 15.87 -35.12
C GLN A 651 25.84 14.96 -34.64
N CYS A 652 26.03 14.20 -33.54
CA CYS A 652 25.00 13.33 -32.97
C CYS A 652 23.74 14.10 -32.54
N LEU A 653 23.91 15.32 -32.03
CA LEU A 653 22.83 16.17 -31.50
C LEU A 653 22.20 17.11 -32.54
N SER A 654 22.51 16.91 -33.83
CA SER A 654 21.88 17.65 -34.93
C SER A 654 20.36 17.52 -34.88
N VAL A 655 19.63 18.61 -35.11
CA VAL A 655 18.15 18.60 -35.08
C VAL A 655 17.60 17.68 -36.16
N LYS A 656 18.19 17.69 -37.35
CA LYS A 656 17.82 16.79 -38.44
C LYS A 656 18.59 15.48 -38.34
N GLY A 657 17.89 14.35 -38.43
CA GLY A 657 18.46 13.02 -38.35
C GLY A 657 19.36 12.67 -39.55
N GLU A 658 19.11 13.26 -40.73
CA GLU A 658 19.94 13.08 -41.93
C GLU A 658 21.40 13.52 -41.71
N ASP A 659 21.61 14.58 -40.92
CA ASP A 659 22.92 15.15 -40.62
C ASP A 659 23.69 14.36 -39.55
N ARG A 660 23.01 13.46 -38.82
CA ARG A 660 23.62 12.64 -37.77
C ARG A 660 24.40 11.48 -38.39
N PRO A 661 25.60 11.12 -37.87
CA PRO A 661 26.32 9.93 -38.32
C PRO A 661 25.57 8.65 -37.96
N SER A 662 25.93 7.52 -38.59
CA SER A 662 25.42 6.22 -38.16
C SER A 662 26.10 5.77 -36.87
N MET A 663 25.47 4.91 -36.07
CA MET A 663 26.10 4.35 -34.87
C MET A 663 27.38 3.56 -35.18
N LYS A 664 27.50 3.02 -36.40
CA LYS A 664 28.72 2.35 -36.87
C LYS A 664 29.87 3.33 -37.08
N ASP A 665 29.59 4.52 -37.63
CA ASP A 665 30.59 5.57 -37.81
C ASP A 665 31.03 6.13 -36.45
N ILE A 666 30.07 6.36 -35.55
CA ILE A 666 30.32 6.79 -34.16
C ILE A 666 31.22 5.78 -33.43
N ALA A 667 30.90 4.49 -33.51
CA ALA A 667 31.71 3.44 -32.88
C ALA A 667 33.14 3.43 -33.43
N LYS A 668 33.30 3.57 -34.74
CA LYS A 668 34.62 3.62 -35.39
C LYS A 668 35.45 4.84 -34.95
N GLU A 669 34.83 5.99 -34.79
CA GLU A 669 35.50 7.21 -34.34
C GLU A 669 35.94 7.12 -32.88
N LEU A 670 35.06 6.61 -32.00
CA LEU A 670 35.37 6.33 -30.59
C LEU A 670 36.50 5.29 -30.43
N GLU A 671 36.50 4.23 -31.24
CA GLU A 671 37.62 3.26 -31.28
C GLU A 671 38.94 3.91 -31.72
N GLY A 672 38.88 4.87 -32.64
CA GLY A 672 40.02 5.67 -33.07
C GLY A 672 40.61 6.48 -31.92
N LEU A 673 39.77 7.16 -31.15
CA LEU A 673 40.16 7.91 -29.95
C LEU A 673 40.76 6.98 -28.88
N MET A 674 40.13 5.84 -28.63
CA MET A 674 40.62 4.86 -27.67
C MET A 674 42.02 4.31 -28.04
N LYS A 675 42.29 4.07 -29.33
CA LYS A 675 43.61 3.63 -29.80
C LYS A 675 44.68 4.72 -29.67
N LYS A 676 44.34 5.98 -29.94
CA LYS A 676 45.25 7.12 -29.74
C LYS A 676 45.64 7.29 -28.27
N SER A 677 44.66 7.20 -27.36
CA SER A 677 44.88 7.32 -25.91
C SER A 677 45.82 6.23 -25.34
N LYS A 678 45.77 5.00 -25.86
CA LYS A 678 46.64 3.88 -25.42
C LYS A 678 48.08 3.94 -25.94
N HIS A 679 48.35 4.75 -26.98
CA HIS A 679 49.68 4.90 -27.58
C HIS A 679 50.05 6.38 -27.74
N PRO A 680 50.50 7.05 -26.68
CA PRO A 680 51.04 8.39 -26.78
C PRO A 680 52.43 8.36 -27.45
N GLY A 681 52.46 8.29 -28.78
CA GLY A 681 53.59 8.69 -29.62
C GLY A 681 54.78 7.71 -29.76
N SER A 682 54.75 6.86 -30.80
CA SER A 682 55.97 6.53 -31.55
C SER A 682 56.08 7.46 -32.76
N ASN A 683 56.23 8.76 -32.52
CA ASN A 683 56.67 9.67 -33.57
C ASN A 683 58.20 9.60 -33.63
N GLN A 684 58.70 8.92 -34.66
CA GLN A 684 60.09 8.99 -35.07
C GLN A 684 60.49 10.45 -35.25
N CYS A 685 61.32 10.97 -34.34
CA CYS A 685 62.11 12.15 -34.60
C CYS A 685 63.18 11.79 -35.63
N ASN A 686 62.93 12.05 -36.91
CA ASN A 686 64.00 12.28 -37.87
C ASN A 686 64.62 13.65 -37.56
N ASN A 687 65.59 13.69 -36.65
CA ASN A 687 66.52 14.80 -36.52
C ASN A 687 67.88 14.37 -37.07
N GLY A 688 68.19 14.84 -38.28
CA GLY A 688 69.57 15.09 -38.65
C GLY A 688 70.06 16.31 -37.88
N ASN A 689 70.93 16.10 -36.89
CA ASN A 689 72.17 16.85 -36.74
C ASN A 689 72.98 16.36 -35.52
N ASN A 690 74.28 16.29 -35.79
CA ASN A 690 75.41 15.94 -34.92
C ASN A 690 75.41 16.63 -33.55
N GLY A 691 75.88 15.92 -32.50
CA GLY A 691 76.43 16.58 -31.31
C GLY A 691 76.32 15.85 -29.96
N LEU A 692 77.06 14.75 -29.81
CA LEU A 692 77.91 14.41 -28.65
C LEU A 692 77.39 14.52 -27.17
N LEU A 693 77.30 13.33 -26.56
CA LEU A 693 77.58 12.89 -25.17
C LEU A 693 76.62 13.10 -23.97
N SER A 694 76.09 11.93 -23.54
CA SER A 694 76.08 11.31 -22.19
C SER A 694 75.21 11.86 -21.04
N VAL A 695 74.06 11.19 -20.85
CA VAL A 695 73.66 10.34 -19.68
C VAL A 695 74.19 10.75 -18.29
N HIS A 696 73.27 10.95 -17.32
CA HIS A 696 73.20 10.19 -16.04
C HIS A 696 71.78 10.26 -15.41
N LYS A 697 71.50 9.26 -14.59
CA LYS A 697 70.21 8.63 -14.26
C LYS A 697 69.82 8.83 -12.78
N HIS A 698 68.50 8.74 -12.50
CA HIS A 698 67.81 8.31 -11.26
C HIS A 698 67.89 9.15 -9.95
N SER A 699 66.73 9.43 -9.33
CA SER A 699 66.10 8.53 -8.34
C SER A 699 64.72 9.04 -7.84
N CYS A 700 63.86 8.09 -7.48
CA CYS A 700 62.48 8.17 -7.01
C CYS A 700 62.35 8.54 -5.51
N VAL A 701 61.20 9.11 -5.11
CA VAL A 701 60.60 8.91 -3.77
C VAL A 701 59.05 9.00 -3.84
N GLN A 702 58.39 8.01 -3.25
CA GLN A 702 57.03 8.00 -2.67
C GLN A 702 57.09 7.02 -1.46
N PRO A 703 56.08 6.88 -0.58
CA PRO A 703 54.95 7.76 -0.17
C PRO A 703 54.79 7.82 1.38
N SER A 704 53.74 8.47 1.92
CA SER A 704 53.27 8.19 3.30
C SER A 704 51.78 8.50 3.55
N GLN A 705 51.03 7.44 3.90
CA GLN A 705 49.84 7.38 4.77
C GLN A 705 50.33 7.38 6.24
N ASP A 706 49.59 7.62 7.33
CA ASP A 706 48.19 7.88 7.70
C ASP A 706 48.23 8.40 9.16
N GLN A 707 47.16 9.06 9.67
CA GLN A 707 46.48 8.64 10.90
C GLN A 707 45.21 9.46 11.23
N ASN A 708 44.20 8.70 11.69
CA ASN A 708 42.83 9.03 12.06
C ASN A 708 42.66 9.55 13.50
N THR A 709 41.49 10.18 13.78
CA THR A 709 40.59 10.14 14.97
C THR A 709 40.01 11.54 15.29
N SER A 710 38.75 11.84 15.64
CA SER A 710 37.46 11.15 15.92
C SER A 710 36.34 12.20 15.93
N ARG A 711 35.07 11.87 15.61
CA ARG A 711 33.87 12.18 16.45
C ARG A 711 32.54 11.71 15.82
N GLN A 712 31.67 11.21 16.69
CA GLN A 712 30.32 10.68 16.50
C GLN A 712 29.23 11.77 16.33
N ILE A 713 28.20 11.40 15.56
CA ILE A 713 26.75 11.61 15.72
C ILE A 713 26.21 13.04 15.90
N ASN A 714 25.47 13.51 14.89
CA ASN A 714 24.09 13.99 15.05
C ASN A 714 23.32 13.83 13.73
N PHE A 715 22.40 12.86 13.72
CA PHE A 715 21.27 12.77 12.79
C PHE A 715 20.21 13.79 13.26
N GLU A 716 19.41 14.30 12.33
CA GLU A 716 18.35 15.33 12.49
C GLU A 716 18.82 16.78 12.50
N LYS A 717 18.90 17.38 11.29
CA LYS A 717 18.38 18.72 10.93
C LYS A 717 18.96 19.15 9.58
N GLU A 718 18.46 18.58 8.49
CA GLU A 718 18.53 19.20 7.14
C GLU A 718 17.70 18.40 6.13
N LEU A 719 16.46 18.03 6.49
CA LEU A 719 15.48 17.45 5.55
C LEU A 719 14.12 18.16 5.63
N ILE A 720 14.14 19.47 5.91
CA ILE A 720 12.97 20.35 5.86
C ILE A 720 13.42 21.71 5.33
N MET A 721 13.56 21.80 4.01
CA MET A 721 13.22 22.97 3.19
C MET A 721 13.42 22.57 1.73
N GLU A 722 12.40 22.80 0.91
CA GLU A 722 12.30 22.56 -0.56
C GLU A 722 11.50 21.33 -1.02
N MET A 723 10.25 21.22 -0.55
CA MET A 723 9.16 20.70 -1.39
C MET A 723 7.95 21.62 -1.24
N SER A 724 8.06 22.84 -1.75
CA SER A 724 6.97 23.82 -1.82
C SER A 724 7.22 24.81 -2.96
N SER A 725 7.08 24.38 -4.21
CA SER A 725 6.49 25.25 -5.23
C SER A 725 6.05 24.45 -6.48
N PRO A 726 4.96 24.84 -7.14
CA PRO A 726 4.24 24.02 -8.11
C PRO A 726 4.73 24.26 -9.53
N ARG A 727 4.90 23.19 -10.33
CA ARG A 727 4.47 23.14 -11.73
C ARG A 727 3.89 21.75 -12.01
#